data_AF-A0A7C1GV71-F1
#
_entry.id   AF-A0A7C1GV71-F1
#
_cell.length_a   1.000
_cell.length_b   1.000
_cell.length_c   1.000
_cell.angle_alpha   90.00
_cell.angle_beta   90.00
_cell.angle_gamma   90.00
#
_symmetry.space_group_name_H-M   'P 1'
#
loop_
_entity.id
_entity.type
_entity.pdbx_description
1 polymer ?
#
loop_
_entity_poly.entity_id
_entity_poly.type
_entity_poly.pdbx_seq_one_letter_code
_entity_poly.pdbx_strand_id
1 'polypeptide(L)'
;MTLACLMLVALPAVVEITIAPDQPLPYVYIDDPLIIEFLAPEEMEIEARLFLQMAHTGYQETIDLGRMRLHAGSGYWRAVHDAPRARGIYIAEFEITTGEKTFRDRARFCRIDRPASLQHLPLYAYCSGSEETCALPAIRSVGIDTIRCDVENEYFDVLAEDAAIFGVNLIVATSAEKGGQFPDSAIEAIQRHCESILRFDLSCNAAEQCRDIAEVLRQLKCPSSASVVVPDAETFAKILQGTSSLAVKQATLMAFDWPEMTEIQAMTETPARYGQEGWQTHIICPFWQPRGAGEAARFAHRFLQYQAAHISNIGINAAVIADEMDIKEMMAYLNGLALRFRGNAYVGALPSGENVQALLFRNGAEWFLAVWREQGEATITIPVDGAVRMELSDALGNAVALPEINNGAIDLPAGIEPLYLTGNGGIILGKAALQQAEQTAGSVLASPELSEQLPQGIVELVRHIMTEPKGAGSRRRFLELLRVLPLLEEQWHAHKLPKHIAVPAIAKLAALARTLCLVEEERGEHFLEPLSDMLSRAEELQSLYLTGSAGTAQARERGDWILGEVRRLIDEAEALEKADRKIEAAAVAALAEWRAHCLVHATQADPLREAAFEVPPLVLPTPEDAIEIHAQPEEAETQAQHQDDKEKTEETTDAAENTANETTDGKSKEITHIVKSGDSPYGIAKKYNVPLDDFMKWNNLNRKSILRIGQKLIVRTPQ
;
A
#
# COMPACT_ATOMS: atom_id res chain seq x y z
N MET A 1 -61.27 15.00 10.13
CA MET A 1 -62.24 15.15 9.03
C MET A 1 -61.78 16.26 8.11
N THR A 2 -61.23 15.91 6.96
CA THR A 2 -61.23 16.78 5.76
C THR A 2 -61.02 15.87 4.56
N LEU A 3 -61.81 16.06 3.51
CA LEU A 3 -61.78 15.21 2.33
C LEU A 3 -60.73 15.76 1.36
N ALA A 4 -59.68 14.99 1.07
CA ALA A 4 -58.79 15.24 -0.07
C ALA A 4 -59.22 14.30 -1.20
N CYS A 5 -59.60 14.85 -2.35
CA CYS A 5 -60.15 14.06 -3.45
C CYS A 5 -59.09 13.15 -4.08
N LEU A 6 -59.48 11.93 -4.44
CA LEU A 6 -58.75 11.18 -5.47
C LEU A 6 -58.88 11.95 -6.79
N MET A 7 -57.83 12.68 -7.18
CA MET A 7 -57.50 12.74 -8.59
C MET A 7 -56.66 11.50 -8.91
N LEU A 8 -57.34 10.46 -9.39
CA LEU A 8 -56.69 9.39 -10.15
C LEU A 8 -56.26 9.98 -11.50
N VAL A 9 -55.17 10.75 -11.48
CA VAL A 9 -54.35 10.96 -12.66
C VAL A 9 -53.78 9.58 -12.97
N ALA A 10 -54.26 8.96 -14.04
CA ALA A 10 -53.66 7.75 -14.56
C ALA A 10 -52.27 8.11 -15.09
N LEU A 11 -51.26 7.98 -14.23
CA LEU A 11 -49.87 7.86 -14.64
C LEU A 11 -49.84 6.81 -15.77
N PRO A 12 -49.15 7.08 -16.89
CA PRO A 12 -49.00 6.05 -17.91
C PRO A 12 -48.32 4.83 -17.29
N ALA A 13 -48.72 3.63 -17.72
CA ALA A 13 -47.98 2.41 -17.45
C ALA A 13 -46.56 2.54 -18.05
N VAL A 14 -45.60 2.99 -17.24
CA VAL A 14 -44.18 2.99 -17.59
C VAL A 14 -43.69 1.54 -17.46
N VAL A 15 -42.88 1.11 -18.42
CA VAL A 15 -42.11 -0.14 -18.28
C VAL A 15 -40.87 0.21 -17.46
N GLU A 16 -40.71 -0.45 -16.33
CA GLU A 16 -39.52 -0.34 -15.49
C GLU A 16 -38.38 -1.14 -16.14
N ILE A 17 -37.17 -0.58 -16.15
CA ILE A 17 -36.02 -1.14 -16.86
C ILE A 17 -34.84 -1.30 -15.90
N THR A 18 -34.32 -2.53 -15.78
CA THR A 18 -33.16 -2.85 -14.96
C THR A 18 -32.02 -3.34 -15.84
N ILE A 19 -30.81 -2.78 -15.69
CA ILE A 19 -29.59 -3.30 -16.31
C ILE A 19 -28.86 -4.19 -15.31
N ALA A 20 -28.35 -5.33 -15.77
CA ALA A 20 -27.70 -6.35 -14.94
C ALA A 20 -28.56 -6.82 -13.74
N PRO A 21 -29.82 -7.23 -13.97
CA PRO A 21 -30.74 -7.69 -12.90
C PRO A 21 -30.24 -8.95 -12.15
N ASP A 22 -29.21 -9.61 -12.68
CA ASP A 22 -28.49 -10.74 -12.09
C ASP A 22 -27.32 -10.34 -11.17
N GLN A 23 -26.97 -9.05 -11.08
CA GLN A 23 -25.88 -8.53 -10.27
C GLN A 23 -26.39 -7.65 -9.10
N PRO A 24 -25.68 -7.59 -7.96
CA PRO A 24 -26.06 -6.75 -6.82
C PRO A 24 -25.83 -5.25 -7.04
N LEU A 25 -25.09 -4.90 -8.10
CA LEU A 25 -24.76 -3.53 -8.53
C LEU A 25 -24.72 -3.53 -10.07
N PRO A 26 -25.02 -2.40 -10.75
CA PRO A 26 -25.11 -2.33 -12.21
C PRO A 26 -23.73 -2.33 -12.92
N TYR A 27 -22.78 -3.16 -12.49
CA TYR A 27 -21.59 -3.47 -13.28
C TYR A 27 -21.82 -4.70 -14.17
N VAL A 28 -21.15 -4.74 -15.34
CA VAL A 28 -21.24 -5.86 -16.28
C VAL A 28 -19.82 -6.22 -16.73
N TYR A 29 -19.44 -7.49 -16.60
CA TYR A 29 -18.11 -7.92 -17.01
C TYR A 29 -17.93 -7.80 -18.53
N ILE A 30 -16.75 -7.38 -19.00
CA ILE A 30 -16.49 -7.11 -20.44
C ILE A 30 -16.75 -8.28 -21.39
N ASP A 31 -16.69 -9.52 -20.89
CA ASP A 31 -16.96 -10.73 -21.68
C ASP A 31 -18.44 -11.10 -21.78
N ASP A 32 -19.26 -10.62 -20.84
CA ASP A 32 -20.67 -10.99 -20.72
C ASP A 32 -21.56 -10.08 -21.61
N PRO A 33 -22.69 -10.59 -22.13
CA PRO A 33 -23.67 -9.74 -22.82
C PRO A 33 -24.31 -8.75 -21.84
N LEU A 34 -24.77 -7.61 -22.36
CA LEU A 34 -25.55 -6.67 -21.55
C LEU A 34 -26.96 -7.28 -21.34
N ILE A 35 -27.29 -7.65 -20.11
CA ILE A 35 -28.63 -8.12 -19.73
C ILE A 35 -29.49 -6.93 -19.34
N ILE A 36 -30.69 -6.86 -19.92
CA ILE A 36 -31.72 -5.86 -19.62
C ILE A 36 -33.01 -6.59 -19.25
N GLU A 37 -33.60 -6.25 -18.12
CA GLU A 37 -34.96 -6.66 -17.74
C GLU A 37 -35.94 -5.54 -18.04
N PHE A 38 -37.10 -5.91 -18.61
CA PHE A 38 -38.25 -5.03 -18.83
C PHE A 38 -39.43 -5.54 -18.01
N LEU A 39 -39.91 -4.76 -17.05
CA LEU A 39 -41.08 -5.09 -16.22
C LEU A 39 -42.27 -4.19 -16.59
N ALA A 40 -43.33 -4.78 -17.15
CA ALA A 40 -44.55 -4.07 -17.49
C ALA A 40 -45.67 -4.34 -16.46
N PRO A 41 -46.46 -3.33 -16.05
CA PRO A 41 -47.59 -3.53 -15.14
C PRO A 41 -48.82 -4.13 -15.83
N GLU A 42 -48.90 -4.08 -17.16
CA GLU A 42 -49.99 -4.63 -17.99
C GLU A 42 -49.41 -5.36 -19.22
N GLU A 43 -50.18 -6.21 -19.91
CA GLU A 43 -49.72 -6.81 -21.17
C GLU A 43 -49.61 -5.75 -22.27
N MET A 44 -48.46 -5.69 -22.94
CA MET A 44 -48.23 -4.77 -24.05
C MET A 44 -47.19 -5.29 -25.06
N GLU A 45 -47.34 -4.89 -26.32
CA GLU A 45 -46.27 -5.01 -27.32
C GLU A 45 -45.50 -3.69 -27.39
N ILE A 46 -44.17 -3.77 -27.35
CA ILE A 46 -43.25 -2.63 -27.37
C ILE A 46 -42.27 -2.77 -28.54
N GLU A 47 -41.85 -1.65 -29.11
CA GLU A 47 -40.67 -1.55 -29.99
C GLU A 47 -39.61 -0.69 -29.27
N ALA A 48 -38.42 -1.24 -29.03
CA ALA A 48 -37.43 -0.61 -28.16
C ALA A 48 -36.07 -0.42 -28.86
N ARG A 49 -35.45 0.74 -28.65
CA ARG A 49 -34.06 1.04 -29.02
C ARG A 49 -33.25 1.44 -27.81
N LEU A 50 -31.97 1.13 -27.85
CA LEU A 50 -30.99 1.44 -26.83
C LEU A 50 -29.92 2.35 -27.44
N PHE A 51 -29.74 3.53 -26.85
CA PHE A 51 -28.65 4.45 -27.14
C PHE A 51 -27.62 4.33 -26.02
N LEU A 52 -26.40 3.93 -26.37
CA LEU A 52 -25.29 3.81 -25.42
C LEU A 52 -24.33 4.97 -25.64
N GLN A 53 -23.98 5.66 -24.56
CA GLN A 53 -22.92 6.65 -24.54
C GLN A 53 -21.93 6.33 -23.41
N MET A 54 -20.63 6.29 -23.71
CA MET A 54 -19.61 6.23 -22.65
C MET A 54 -19.45 7.62 -22.01
N ALA A 55 -19.25 7.69 -20.70
CA ALA A 55 -19.13 8.96 -19.99
C ALA A 55 -17.81 9.72 -20.27
N HIS A 56 -16.70 8.99 -20.47
CA HIS A 56 -15.34 9.56 -20.55
C HIS A 56 -14.82 9.71 -22.00
N THR A 57 -15.57 9.25 -23.00
CA THR A 57 -15.19 9.36 -24.42
C THR A 57 -16.38 9.81 -25.26
N GLY A 58 -16.11 10.30 -26.48
CA GLY A 58 -17.16 10.61 -27.46
C GLY A 58 -17.84 9.37 -28.07
N TYR A 59 -17.69 8.18 -27.48
CA TYR A 59 -18.26 6.95 -27.98
C TYR A 59 -19.78 6.93 -27.80
N GLN A 60 -20.50 6.80 -28.92
CA GLN A 60 -21.95 6.61 -28.96
C GLN A 60 -22.30 5.47 -29.92
N GLU A 61 -23.25 4.63 -29.51
CA GLU A 61 -23.76 3.50 -30.28
C GLU A 61 -25.29 3.43 -30.18
N THR A 62 -25.96 2.88 -31.19
CA THR A 62 -27.42 2.68 -31.20
C THR A 62 -27.74 1.24 -31.58
N ILE A 63 -28.41 0.53 -30.69
CA ILE A 63 -28.78 -0.88 -30.83
C ILE A 63 -30.30 -0.97 -30.92
N ASP A 64 -30.80 -1.56 -31.99
CA ASP A 64 -32.22 -1.88 -32.12
C ASP A 64 -32.52 -3.17 -31.36
N LEU A 65 -33.30 -3.08 -30.28
CA LEU A 65 -33.71 -4.26 -29.50
C LEU A 65 -34.88 -4.99 -30.17
N GLY A 66 -35.54 -4.36 -31.14
CA GLY A 66 -36.65 -4.87 -31.92
C GLY A 66 -37.98 -4.81 -31.17
N ARG A 67 -38.95 -5.60 -31.66
CA ARG A 67 -40.26 -5.77 -31.03
C ARG A 67 -40.27 -6.93 -30.06
N MET A 68 -40.89 -6.71 -28.90
CA MET A 68 -41.11 -7.73 -27.88
C MET A 68 -42.49 -7.55 -27.22
N ARG A 69 -43.06 -8.65 -26.72
CA ARG A 69 -44.31 -8.64 -25.96
C ARG A 69 -43.99 -8.84 -24.49
N LEU A 70 -44.42 -7.91 -23.66
CA LEU A 70 -44.28 -7.94 -22.22
C LEU A 70 -45.57 -8.49 -21.60
N HIS A 71 -45.42 -9.29 -20.54
CA HIS A 71 -46.53 -9.83 -19.76
C HIS A 71 -46.62 -9.11 -18.40
N ALA A 72 -47.84 -8.88 -17.93
CA ALA A 72 -48.11 -8.09 -16.73
C ALA A 72 -47.47 -8.71 -15.48
N GLY A 73 -46.62 -7.95 -14.79
CA GLY A 73 -46.00 -8.34 -13.52
C GLY A 73 -44.93 -9.43 -13.61
N SER A 74 -44.39 -9.71 -14.80
CA SER A 74 -43.26 -10.63 -15.00
C SER A 74 -42.16 -9.98 -15.83
N GLY A 75 -40.94 -9.95 -15.30
CA GLY A 75 -39.79 -9.40 -16.00
C GLY A 75 -39.44 -10.16 -17.28
N TYR A 76 -39.22 -9.43 -18.37
CA TYR A 76 -38.78 -9.96 -19.65
C TYR A 76 -37.29 -9.66 -19.84
N TRP A 77 -36.46 -10.70 -19.87
CA TRP A 77 -35.00 -10.57 -19.96
C TRP A 77 -34.52 -10.58 -21.41
N ARG A 78 -33.73 -9.58 -21.79
CA ARG A 78 -33.14 -9.38 -23.12
C ARG A 78 -31.62 -9.28 -23.01
N ALA A 79 -30.92 -10.30 -23.53
CA ALA A 79 -29.48 -10.25 -23.69
C ALA A 79 -29.10 -9.50 -24.98
N VAL A 80 -28.16 -8.56 -24.87
CA VAL A 80 -27.59 -7.80 -25.98
C VAL A 80 -26.11 -8.18 -26.12
N HIS A 81 -25.83 -9.06 -27.09
CA HIS A 81 -24.50 -9.62 -27.33
C HIS A 81 -23.54 -8.66 -28.05
N ASP A 82 -24.10 -7.74 -28.85
CA ASP A 82 -23.36 -6.77 -29.65
C ASP A 82 -23.04 -5.48 -28.85
N ALA A 83 -23.42 -5.41 -27.57
CA ALA A 83 -23.11 -4.29 -26.69
C ALA A 83 -21.59 -4.11 -26.50
N PRO A 84 -21.09 -2.87 -26.35
CA PRO A 84 -19.66 -2.57 -26.37
C PRO A 84 -18.95 -3.20 -25.18
N ARG A 85 -17.69 -3.58 -25.40
CA ARG A 85 -16.84 -4.31 -24.42
C ARG A 85 -15.69 -3.46 -23.86
N ALA A 86 -15.59 -2.19 -24.24
CA ALA A 86 -14.63 -1.28 -23.64
C ALA A 86 -14.99 -1.02 -22.17
N ARG A 87 -13.98 -0.84 -21.33
CA ARG A 87 -14.08 -0.52 -19.90
C ARG A 87 -14.51 0.93 -19.71
N GLY A 88 -15.29 1.19 -18.67
CA GLY A 88 -15.79 2.53 -18.35
C GLY A 88 -17.27 2.59 -17.98
N ILE A 89 -17.72 3.76 -17.52
CA ILE A 89 -19.14 4.02 -17.28
C ILE A 89 -19.87 4.31 -18.60
N TYR A 90 -21.03 3.68 -18.73
CA TYR A 90 -22.00 3.87 -19.79
C TYR A 90 -23.29 4.48 -19.25
N ILE A 91 -23.83 5.41 -20.02
CA ILE A 91 -25.20 5.89 -19.94
C ILE A 91 -25.99 5.13 -21.00
N ALA A 92 -27.06 4.48 -20.57
CA ALA A 92 -28.00 3.76 -21.43
C ALA A 92 -29.32 4.54 -21.47
N GLU A 93 -29.61 5.20 -22.60
CA GLU A 93 -30.92 5.82 -22.83
C GLU A 93 -31.78 4.89 -23.68
N PHE A 94 -32.94 4.52 -23.16
CA PHE A 94 -33.91 3.66 -23.84
C PHE A 94 -34.96 4.54 -24.53
N GLU A 95 -35.32 4.21 -25.76
CA GLU A 95 -36.47 4.78 -26.46
C GLU A 95 -37.46 3.67 -26.75
N ILE A 96 -38.62 3.70 -26.08
CA ILE A 96 -39.63 2.64 -26.15
C ILE A 96 -40.92 3.21 -26.71
N THR A 97 -41.41 2.59 -27.79
CA THR A 97 -42.65 2.94 -28.47
C THR A 97 -43.74 1.91 -28.20
N THR A 98 -44.91 2.37 -27.75
CA THR A 98 -46.11 1.56 -27.48
C THR A 98 -47.33 2.19 -28.18
N GLY A 99 -47.72 1.59 -29.31
CA GLY A 99 -48.73 2.17 -30.20
C GLY A 99 -48.26 3.50 -30.79
N GLU A 100 -48.95 4.59 -30.46
CA GLU A 100 -48.58 5.97 -30.85
C GLU A 100 -47.78 6.73 -29.79
N LYS A 101 -47.52 6.13 -28.62
CA LYS A 101 -46.76 6.76 -27.54
C LYS A 101 -45.30 6.33 -27.60
N THR A 102 -44.39 7.27 -27.36
CA THR A 102 -42.98 6.97 -27.11
C THR A 102 -42.60 7.56 -25.76
N PHE A 103 -41.92 6.77 -24.93
CA PHE A 103 -41.31 7.23 -23.68
C PHE A 103 -39.80 6.95 -23.74
N ARG A 104 -39.07 7.63 -22.86
CA ARG A 104 -37.64 7.40 -22.66
C ARG A 104 -37.35 7.19 -21.20
N ASP A 105 -36.36 6.35 -20.95
CA ASP A 105 -35.84 6.04 -19.63
C ASP A 105 -34.31 5.95 -19.71
N ARG A 106 -33.60 6.06 -18.57
CA ARG A 106 -32.15 6.19 -18.54
C ARG A 106 -31.52 5.50 -17.33
N ALA A 107 -30.70 4.49 -17.61
CA ALA A 107 -29.89 3.80 -16.62
C ALA A 107 -28.39 4.12 -16.77
N ARG A 108 -27.62 3.84 -15.71
CA ARG A 108 -26.15 3.81 -15.70
C ARG A 108 -25.69 2.37 -15.54
N PHE A 109 -24.58 2.01 -16.17
CA PHE A 109 -23.85 0.77 -15.86
C PHE A 109 -22.35 0.95 -16.11
N CYS A 110 -21.53 0.04 -15.60
CA CYS A 110 -20.06 0.09 -15.78
C CYS A 110 -19.53 -1.21 -16.36
N ARG A 111 -18.66 -1.12 -17.38
CA ARG A 111 -17.91 -2.25 -17.91
C ARG A 111 -16.60 -2.41 -17.15
N ILE A 112 -16.40 -3.57 -16.54
CA ILE A 112 -15.24 -3.91 -15.71
C ILE A 112 -14.70 -5.32 -16.00
N ASP A 113 -13.48 -5.62 -15.55
CA ASP A 113 -12.95 -6.98 -15.49
C ASP A 113 -13.44 -7.75 -14.26
N ARG A 114 -13.39 -9.09 -14.34
CA ARG A 114 -13.72 -9.96 -13.21
C ARG A 114 -12.66 -9.85 -12.11
N PRO A 115 -13.01 -9.94 -10.82
CA PRO A 115 -12.03 -9.91 -9.71
C PRO A 115 -10.84 -10.87 -9.90
N ALA A 116 -11.05 -12.00 -10.55
CA ALA A 116 -10.03 -13.03 -10.78
C ALA A 116 -8.93 -12.65 -11.81
N SER A 117 -9.08 -11.58 -12.60
CA SER A 117 -8.01 -11.04 -13.46
C SER A 117 -7.35 -9.78 -12.89
N LEU A 118 -7.83 -9.27 -11.75
CA LEU A 118 -7.26 -8.09 -11.09
C LEU A 118 -6.03 -8.44 -10.25
N GLN A 119 -5.28 -7.41 -9.86
CA GLN A 119 -4.21 -7.47 -8.87
C GLN A 119 -4.64 -6.72 -7.61
N HIS A 120 -3.98 -7.03 -6.50
CA HIS A 120 -4.17 -6.31 -5.24
C HIS A 120 -3.54 -4.92 -5.36
N LEU A 121 -4.35 -3.88 -5.20
CA LEU A 121 -3.85 -2.51 -5.07
C LEU A 121 -3.42 -2.24 -3.61
N PRO A 122 -2.40 -1.39 -3.36
CA PRO A 122 -2.03 -0.91 -2.03
C PRO A 122 -3.03 0.15 -1.54
N LEU A 123 -4.31 -0.18 -1.58
CA LEU A 123 -5.44 0.65 -1.19
C LEU A 123 -6.26 -0.05 -0.10
N TYR A 124 -6.99 0.73 0.69
CA TYR A 124 -8.08 0.21 1.52
C TYR A 124 -9.30 1.11 1.43
N ALA A 125 -10.49 0.51 1.54
CA ALA A 125 -11.75 1.25 1.57
C ALA A 125 -12.14 1.56 3.02
N TYR A 126 -12.36 2.83 3.33
CA TYR A 126 -12.84 3.29 4.63
C TYR A 126 -14.37 3.20 4.67
N CYS A 127 -14.89 2.47 5.67
CA CYS A 127 -16.31 2.26 5.91
C CYS A 127 -16.77 3.07 7.14
N SER A 128 -17.61 4.07 6.89
CA SER A 128 -18.19 5.02 7.83
C SER A 128 -19.60 4.66 8.33
N GLY A 129 -20.30 3.71 7.71
CA GLY A 129 -21.70 3.38 8.05
C GLY A 129 -22.22 2.05 7.49
N SER A 130 -23.53 1.83 7.56
CA SER A 130 -24.20 0.57 7.16
C SER A 130 -24.34 0.38 5.66
N GLU A 131 -24.64 1.45 4.92
CA GLU A 131 -25.01 1.38 3.50
C GLU A 131 -23.84 0.89 2.62
N GLU A 132 -22.60 1.02 3.13
CA GLU A 132 -21.36 0.55 2.51
C GLU A 132 -21.13 -0.97 2.67
N THR A 133 -21.86 -1.67 3.55
CA THR A 133 -21.81 -3.16 3.65
C THR A 133 -22.12 -3.81 2.31
N CYS A 134 -23.13 -3.29 1.61
CA CYS A 134 -23.51 -3.66 0.25
C CYS A 134 -22.40 -3.42 -0.80
N ALA A 135 -21.39 -2.60 -0.50
CA ALA A 135 -20.29 -2.28 -1.40
C ALA A 135 -19.06 -3.20 -1.27
N LEU A 136 -19.04 -4.16 -0.33
CA LEU A 136 -17.94 -5.14 -0.23
C LEU A 136 -17.69 -5.91 -1.55
N PRO A 137 -18.71 -6.33 -2.34
CA PRO A 137 -18.51 -6.85 -3.69
C PRO A 137 -17.92 -5.84 -4.68
N ALA A 138 -18.23 -4.55 -4.56
CA ALA A 138 -17.66 -3.47 -5.38
C ALA A 138 -16.17 -3.29 -5.09
N ILE A 139 -15.82 -3.17 -3.81
CA ILE A 139 -14.45 -3.06 -3.29
C ILE A 139 -13.59 -4.22 -3.83
N ARG A 140 -14.08 -5.46 -3.73
CA ARG A 140 -13.39 -6.65 -4.28
C ARG A 140 -13.31 -6.69 -5.81
N SER A 141 -14.23 -6.04 -6.54
CA SER A 141 -14.20 -5.95 -8.00
C SER A 141 -13.42 -4.74 -8.55
N VAL A 142 -12.72 -4.01 -7.68
CA VAL A 142 -11.71 -3.00 -8.07
C VAL A 142 -10.30 -3.30 -7.55
N GLY A 143 -10.03 -4.54 -7.14
CA GLY A 143 -8.70 -4.98 -6.69
C GLY A 143 -8.34 -4.53 -5.27
N ILE A 144 -9.32 -4.12 -4.47
CA ILE A 144 -9.14 -3.81 -3.05
C ILE A 144 -9.60 -5.02 -2.23
N ASP A 145 -8.75 -5.45 -1.30
CA ASP A 145 -8.99 -6.61 -0.44
C ASP A 145 -9.08 -6.26 1.05
N THR A 146 -9.01 -4.97 1.38
CA THR A 146 -8.86 -4.46 2.75
C THR A 146 -9.84 -3.31 3.00
N ILE A 147 -10.57 -3.38 4.12
CA ILE A 147 -11.38 -2.27 4.63
C ILE A 147 -10.79 -1.68 5.92
N ARG A 148 -11.13 -0.42 6.22
CA ARG A 148 -10.90 0.21 7.52
C ARG A 148 -12.25 0.60 8.13
N CYS A 149 -12.49 0.22 9.37
CA CYS A 149 -13.67 0.63 10.15
C CYS A 149 -13.23 1.12 11.53
N ASP A 150 -13.79 2.25 11.98
CA ASP A 150 -13.63 2.71 13.36
C ASP A 150 -14.57 1.90 14.29
N VAL A 151 -14.10 1.52 15.49
CA VAL A 151 -14.87 0.71 16.47
C VAL A 151 -16.06 1.46 17.09
N GLU A 152 -16.15 2.77 16.81
CA GLU A 152 -17.27 3.62 17.16
C GLU A 152 -18.43 3.55 16.15
N ASN A 153 -18.27 2.88 15.00
CA ASN A 153 -19.33 2.62 14.03
C ASN A 153 -20.33 1.60 14.59
N GLU A 154 -21.63 1.92 14.59
CA GLU A 154 -22.68 1.05 15.13
C GLU A 154 -22.86 -0.29 14.36
N TYR A 155 -22.28 -0.39 13.16
CA TYR A 155 -22.26 -1.58 12.32
C TYR A 155 -20.92 -2.33 12.33
N PHE A 156 -19.97 -1.97 13.20
CA PHE A 156 -18.63 -2.58 13.27
C PHE A 156 -18.66 -4.11 13.33
N ASP A 157 -19.52 -4.68 14.18
CA ASP A 157 -19.64 -6.14 14.34
C ASP A 157 -20.10 -6.84 13.05
N VAL A 158 -21.04 -6.21 12.30
CA VAL A 158 -21.55 -6.71 11.02
C VAL A 158 -20.49 -6.60 9.93
N LEU A 159 -19.82 -5.44 9.84
CA LEU A 159 -18.72 -5.21 8.90
C LEU A 159 -17.54 -6.18 9.14
N ALA A 160 -17.25 -6.56 10.39
CA ALA A 160 -16.23 -7.53 10.73
C ALA A 160 -16.63 -8.98 10.36
N GLU A 161 -17.89 -9.36 10.56
CA GLU A 161 -18.43 -10.66 10.15
C GLU A 161 -18.50 -10.78 8.62
N ASP A 162 -19.07 -9.78 7.93
CA ASP A 162 -19.13 -9.73 6.46
C ASP A 162 -17.73 -9.71 5.82
N ALA A 163 -16.78 -8.93 6.37
CA ALA A 163 -15.40 -8.94 5.86
C ALA A 163 -14.78 -10.35 5.95
N ALA A 164 -14.99 -11.06 7.06
CA ALA A 164 -14.53 -12.44 7.18
C ALA A 164 -15.23 -13.41 6.21
N ILE A 165 -16.54 -13.24 5.96
CA ILE A 165 -17.32 -14.03 4.97
C ILE A 165 -16.83 -13.77 3.54
N PHE A 166 -16.59 -12.50 3.18
CA PHE A 166 -16.13 -12.11 1.85
C PHE A 166 -14.63 -12.28 1.63
N GLY A 167 -13.86 -12.68 2.64
CA GLY A 167 -12.40 -12.84 2.55
C GLY A 167 -11.68 -11.51 2.35
N VAL A 168 -12.14 -10.49 3.08
CA VAL A 168 -11.62 -9.11 3.10
C VAL A 168 -10.89 -8.90 4.43
N ASN A 169 -9.72 -8.28 4.36
CA ASN A 169 -8.91 -7.89 5.51
C ASN A 169 -9.50 -6.67 6.23
N LEU A 170 -9.26 -6.56 7.53
CA LEU A 170 -9.74 -5.47 8.36
C LEU A 170 -8.58 -4.65 8.97
N ILE A 171 -8.66 -3.32 8.84
CA ILE A 171 -7.94 -2.36 9.66
C ILE A 171 -8.94 -1.84 10.69
N VAL A 172 -8.68 -2.09 11.96
CA VAL A 172 -9.57 -1.68 13.06
C VAL A 172 -9.08 -0.36 13.64
N ALA A 173 -9.92 0.66 13.69
CA ALA A 173 -9.52 2.00 14.10
C ALA A 173 -10.27 2.52 15.33
N THR A 174 -9.76 3.57 15.97
CA THR A 174 -10.41 4.22 17.12
C THR A 174 -10.10 5.72 17.20
N SER A 175 -11.07 6.50 17.71
CA SER A 175 -11.01 7.95 17.84
C SER A 175 -10.02 8.43 18.90
N ALA A 176 -9.32 9.54 18.60
CA ALA A 176 -8.46 10.25 19.56
C ALA A 176 -9.26 10.73 20.79
N GLU A 177 -10.55 11.02 20.64
CA GLU A 177 -11.43 11.49 21.72
C GLU A 177 -11.62 10.44 22.83
N LYS A 178 -11.50 9.14 22.50
CA LYS A 178 -11.57 8.03 23.45
C LYS A 178 -10.20 7.54 23.93
N GLY A 179 -9.12 8.23 23.56
CA GLY A 179 -7.77 7.90 24.00
C GLY A 179 -7.30 6.50 23.59
N GLY A 180 -7.83 5.95 22.49
CA GLY A 180 -7.50 4.61 22.00
C GLY A 180 -8.15 3.46 22.79
N GLN A 181 -9.18 3.72 23.59
CA GLN A 181 -9.91 2.68 24.32
C GLN A 181 -10.97 1.97 23.47
N PHE A 182 -10.98 0.64 23.53
CA PHE A 182 -11.88 -0.22 22.77
C PHE A 182 -13.12 -0.60 23.60
N PRO A 183 -14.36 -0.47 23.07
CA PRO A 183 -15.57 -0.96 23.74
C PRO A 183 -15.55 -2.49 23.92
N ASP A 184 -16.09 -3.01 25.02
CA ASP A 184 -16.11 -4.45 25.33
C ASP A 184 -16.70 -5.31 24.20
N SER A 185 -17.77 -4.85 23.55
CA SER A 185 -18.38 -5.54 22.38
C SER A 185 -17.41 -5.64 21.20
N ALA A 186 -16.73 -4.54 20.87
CA ALA A 186 -15.72 -4.51 19.83
C ALA A 186 -14.52 -5.41 20.19
N ILE A 187 -14.15 -5.52 21.47
CA ILE A 187 -13.09 -6.45 21.92
C ILE A 187 -13.48 -7.92 21.64
N GLU A 188 -14.75 -8.31 21.85
CA GLU A 188 -15.21 -9.65 21.49
C GLU A 188 -15.14 -9.90 19.97
N ALA A 189 -15.59 -8.95 19.14
CA ALA A 189 -15.50 -9.05 17.69
C ALA A 189 -14.05 -9.07 17.18
N ILE A 190 -13.17 -8.22 17.73
CA ILE A 190 -11.73 -8.21 17.43
C ILE A 190 -11.08 -9.56 17.76
N GLN A 191 -11.44 -10.17 18.90
CA GLN A 191 -10.92 -11.51 19.26
C GLN A 191 -11.49 -12.62 18.38
N ARG A 192 -12.74 -12.48 17.92
CA ARG A 192 -13.42 -13.43 17.01
C ARG A 192 -12.86 -13.41 15.58
N HIS A 193 -12.53 -12.22 15.07
CA HIS A 193 -12.08 -12.00 13.69
C HIS A 193 -10.58 -11.67 13.57
N CYS A 194 -9.80 -11.93 14.64
CA CYS A 194 -8.39 -11.56 14.73
C CYS A 194 -7.52 -12.06 13.55
N GLU A 195 -7.84 -13.20 12.93
CA GLU A 195 -7.07 -13.73 11.78
C GLU A 195 -7.21 -12.89 10.49
N SER A 196 -8.24 -12.03 10.35
CA SER A 196 -8.39 -11.10 9.23
C SER A 196 -7.95 -9.65 9.56
N ILE A 197 -7.57 -9.36 10.82
CA ILE A 197 -7.12 -8.02 11.21
C ILE A 197 -5.65 -7.85 10.84
N LEU A 198 -5.35 -6.95 9.90
CA LEU A 198 -3.98 -6.60 9.53
C LEU A 198 -3.34 -5.65 10.54
N ARG A 199 -4.09 -4.63 10.97
CA ARG A 199 -3.55 -3.49 11.71
C ARG A 199 -4.60 -2.82 12.61
N PHE A 200 -4.15 -2.27 13.73
CA PHE A 200 -4.90 -1.32 14.54
C PHE A 200 -4.48 0.13 14.26
N ASP A 201 -5.43 0.99 13.88
CA ASP A 201 -5.24 2.41 13.63
C ASP A 201 -5.56 3.21 14.91
N LEU A 202 -4.51 3.57 15.65
CA LEU A 202 -4.60 4.18 16.97
C LEU A 202 -4.31 5.68 16.88
N SER A 203 -5.33 6.51 17.08
CA SER A 203 -5.21 7.96 16.94
C SER A 203 -4.49 8.62 18.12
N CYS A 204 -3.35 9.29 17.86
CA CYS A 204 -2.60 10.06 18.84
C CYS A 204 -2.46 11.51 18.43
N ASN A 205 -2.87 12.43 19.29
CA ASN A 205 -2.63 13.87 19.14
C ASN A 205 -1.44 14.34 19.99
N ALA A 206 -1.00 13.52 20.96
CA ALA A 206 0.13 13.81 21.83
C ALA A 206 0.97 12.55 22.13
N ALA A 207 2.26 12.77 22.40
CA ALA A 207 3.21 11.72 22.77
C ALA A 207 2.72 10.87 23.96
N GLU A 208 2.00 11.49 24.89
CA GLU A 208 1.53 10.84 26.12
C GLU A 208 0.48 9.76 25.87
N GLN A 209 -0.48 10.03 24.98
CA GLN A 209 -1.51 9.07 24.55
C GLN A 209 -0.88 7.84 23.85
N CYS A 210 0.23 8.07 23.15
CA CYS A 210 0.92 7.06 22.36
C CYS A 210 1.85 6.13 23.17
N ARG A 211 2.11 6.41 24.46
CA ARG A 211 3.00 5.57 25.28
C ARG A 211 2.40 4.19 25.58
N ASP A 212 1.09 4.11 25.73
CA ASP A 212 0.41 2.91 26.25
C ASP A 212 -0.16 1.99 25.15
N ILE A 213 0.16 2.24 23.88
CA ILE A 213 -0.20 1.39 22.73
C ILE A 213 0.17 -0.08 22.96
N ALA A 214 1.35 -0.33 23.54
CA ALA A 214 1.84 -1.69 23.84
C ALA A 214 1.07 -2.38 24.99
N GLU A 215 0.21 -1.66 25.71
CA GLU A 215 -0.75 -2.18 26.68
C GLU A 215 -2.11 -2.41 26.02
N VAL A 216 -2.62 -1.46 25.25
CA VAL A 216 -3.87 -1.60 24.48
C VAL A 216 -3.85 -2.87 23.62
N LEU A 217 -2.79 -3.06 22.82
CA LEU A 217 -2.62 -4.27 21.99
C LEU A 217 -2.54 -5.57 22.81
N ARG A 218 -2.04 -5.50 24.05
CA ARG A 218 -1.95 -6.64 24.98
C ARG A 218 -3.32 -7.03 25.52
N GLN A 219 -4.18 -6.05 25.79
CA GLN A 219 -5.57 -6.26 26.23
C GLN A 219 -6.43 -6.87 25.12
N LEU A 220 -6.23 -6.45 23.86
CA LEU A 220 -6.93 -7.00 22.70
C LEU A 220 -6.63 -8.47 22.41
N LYS A 221 -5.47 -8.99 22.85
CA LYS A 221 -4.98 -10.37 22.64
C LYS A 221 -4.78 -10.79 21.17
N CYS A 222 -4.86 -9.85 20.23
CA CYS A 222 -4.64 -10.09 18.81
C CYS A 222 -3.21 -9.66 18.40
N PRO A 223 -2.44 -10.47 17.64
CA PRO A 223 -1.01 -10.23 17.39
C PRO A 223 -0.74 -9.35 16.16
N SER A 224 -1.76 -8.67 15.62
CA SER A 224 -1.67 -7.76 14.47
C SER A 224 -0.82 -6.52 14.77
N SER A 225 -0.37 -5.83 13.72
CA SER A 225 0.42 -4.60 13.88
C SER A 225 -0.46 -3.42 14.33
N ALA A 226 0.15 -2.27 14.60
CA ALA A 226 -0.58 -1.02 14.80
C ALA A 226 0.13 0.13 14.10
N SER A 227 -0.65 1.13 13.67
CA SER A 227 -0.20 2.43 13.21
C SER A 227 -0.62 3.51 14.18
N VAL A 228 0.24 4.49 14.39
CA VAL A 228 -0.17 5.78 14.96
C VAL A 228 -0.91 6.56 13.87
N VAL A 229 -2.14 7.00 14.13
CA VAL A 229 -2.85 7.94 13.24
C VAL A 229 -2.57 9.36 13.71
N VAL A 230 -2.19 10.24 12.77
CA VAL A 230 -1.83 11.65 13.01
C VAL A 230 -2.57 12.56 12.02
N PRO A 231 -2.92 13.79 12.42
CA PRO A 231 -3.57 14.75 11.52
C PRO A 231 -2.61 15.42 10.53
N ASP A 232 -1.34 15.57 10.91
CA ASP A 232 -0.33 16.33 10.16
C ASP A 232 1.11 15.89 10.52
N ALA A 233 2.09 16.30 9.69
CA ALA A 233 3.50 15.96 9.90
C ALA A 233 4.18 16.66 11.10
N GLU A 234 3.69 17.83 11.55
CA GLU A 234 4.24 18.54 12.72
C GLU A 234 3.88 17.80 14.02
N THR A 235 2.65 17.32 14.12
CA THR A 235 2.12 16.48 15.19
C THR A 235 2.87 15.14 15.27
N PHE A 236 3.19 14.53 14.12
CA PHE A 236 4.05 13.33 14.08
C PHE A 236 5.46 13.61 14.63
N ALA A 237 6.07 14.74 14.24
CA ALA A 237 7.37 15.15 14.75
C ALA A 237 7.37 15.38 16.28
N LYS A 238 6.32 16.03 16.81
CA LYS A 238 6.12 16.24 18.27
C LYS A 238 5.97 14.92 19.02
N ILE A 239 5.24 13.94 18.47
CA ILE A 239 5.08 12.61 19.06
C ILE A 239 6.43 11.87 19.12
N LEU A 240 7.22 11.90 18.05
CA LEU A 240 8.55 11.30 17.99
C LEU A 240 9.58 12.00 18.87
N GLN A 241 9.46 13.31 19.09
CA GLN A 241 10.28 14.05 20.06
C GLN A 241 9.94 13.66 21.51
N GLY A 242 8.65 13.47 21.82
CA GLY A 242 8.15 13.14 23.15
C GLY A 242 8.24 11.66 23.55
N THR A 243 8.66 10.76 22.64
CA THR A 243 8.80 9.31 22.91
C THR A 243 10.20 8.79 22.55
N SER A 244 10.91 8.24 23.54
CA SER A 244 12.28 7.73 23.35
C SER A 244 12.35 6.41 22.55
N SER A 245 11.23 5.72 22.42
CA SER A 245 10.94 4.68 21.43
C SER A 245 9.42 4.48 21.37
N LEU A 246 8.88 4.27 20.17
CA LEU A 246 7.53 3.74 19.98
C LEU A 246 7.65 2.25 19.64
N ALA A 247 6.79 1.42 20.24
CA ALA A 247 6.66 0.01 19.89
C ALA A 247 6.11 -0.22 18.45
N VAL A 248 5.69 0.86 17.80
CA VAL A 248 5.11 0.91 16.46
C VAL A 248 6.10 1.51 15.47
N LYS A 249 6.10 1.00 14.23
CA LYS A 249 6.88 1.49 13.07
C LYS A 249 5.99 1.80 11.87
N GLN A 250 4.73 2.16 12.13
CA GLN A 250 3.72 2.49 11.13
C GLN A 250 3.05 3.81 11.52
N ALA A 251 2.89 4.73 10.56
CA ALA A 251 2.23 6.01 10.75
C ALA A 251 1.19 6.22 9.64
N THR A 252 0.01 6.73 9.99
CA THR A 252 -1.09 6.99 9.06
C THR A 252 -1.44 8.47 9.14
N LEU A 253 -1.16 9.21 8.07
CA LEU A 253 -1.58 10.60 7.93
C LEU A 253 -3.06 10.64 7.55
N MET A 254 -3.91 11.18 8.44
CA MET A 254 -5.34 11.34 8.23
C MET A 254 -5.67 12.79 7.93
N ALA A 255 -5.85 13.10 6.64
CA ALA A 255 -6.10 14.45 6.14
C ALA A 255 -7.52 14.60 5.58
N PHE A 256 -8.04 15.83 5.53
CA PHE A 256 -9.36 16.11 4.96
C PHE A 256 -9.39 16.04 3.42
N ASP A 257 -8.28 16.42 2.79
CA ASP A 257 -8.05 16.36 1.34
C ASP A 257 -6.65 15.73 1.10
N TRP A 258 -6.27 15.49 -0.16
CA TRP A 258 -5.03 14.78 -0.50
C TRP A 258 -3.76 15.57 -0.11
N PRO A 259 -2.90 15.06 0.81
CA PRO A 259 -1.70 15.77 1.25
C PRO A 259 -0.71 16.10 0.12
N GLU A 260 -0.02 17.23 0.24
CA GLU A 260 1.02 17.60 -0.71
C GLU A 260 2.31 16.82 -0.51
N MET A 261 3.10 16.69 -1.58
CA MET A 261 4.31 15.88 -1.58
C MET A 261 5.38 16.35 -0.57
N THR A 262 5.34 17.62 -0.17
CA THR A 262 6.19 18.19 0.89
C THR A 262 5.84 17.65 2.28
N GLU A 263 4.55 17.47 2.57
CA GLU A 263 4.08 16.85 3.82
C GLU A 263 4.38 15.34 3.81
N ILE A 264 4.22 14.68 2.66
CA ILE A 264 4.59 13.27 2.51
C ILE A 264 6.09 13.05 2.69
N GLN A 265 6.93 13.95 2.18
CA GLN A 265 8.37 13.93 2.44
C GLN A 265 8.68 14.19 3.93
N ALA A 266 7.98 15.11 4.58
CA ALA A 266 8.13 15.34 6.02
C ALA A 266 7.76 14.09 6.83
N MET A 267 6.61 13.45 6.56
CA MET A 267 6.19 12.20 7.22
C MET A 267 7.19 11.06 7.06
N THR A 268 7.80 10.92 5.87
CA THR A 268 8.74 9.81 5.58
C THR A 268 10.16 10.07 6.07
N GLU A 269 10.65 11.31 6.06
CA GLU A 269 12.01 11.65 6.52
C GLU A 269 12.12 11.89 8.05
N THR A 270 11.05 12.33 8.71
CA THR A 270 11.09 12.69 10.15
C THR A 270 11.60 11.57 11.06
N PRO A 271 11.18 10.29 10.93
CA PRO A 271 11.68 9.22 11.79
C PRO A 271 13.20 9.04 11.74
N ALA A 272 13.81 9.26 10.57
CA ALA A 272 15.25 9.16 10.41
C ALA A 272 16.00 10.27 11.18
N ARG A 273 15.42 11.46 11.35
CA ARG A 273 16.01 12.53 12.19
C ARG A 273 16.05 12.13 13.67
N TYR A 274 15.02 11.40 14.13
CA TYR A 274 15.00 10.73 15.44
C TYR A 274 15.77 9.38 15.44
N GLY A 275 16.50 9.09 14.36
CA GLY A 275 17.30 7.91 14.09
C GLY A 275 16.57 6.59 14.20
N GLN A 276 15.39 6.52 13.56
CA GLN A 276 14.62 5.32 13.31
C GLN A 276 14.47 5.16 11.78
N GLU A 277 14.85 4.02 11.22
CA GLU A 277 14.65 3.70 9.79
C GLU A 277 13.48 2.72 9.61
N GLY A 278 13.04 2.52 8.36
CA GLY A 278 12.04 1.51 7.97
C GLY A 278 10.66 1.69 8.58
N TRP A 279 10.26 2.94 8.84
CA TRP A 279 8.86 3.28 9.12
C TRP A 279 8.01 3.11 7.85
N GLN A 280 6.83 2.52 8.00
CA GLN A 280 5.81 2.49 6.95
C GLN A 280 4.88 3.68 7.13
N THR A 281 4.78 4.51 6.09
CA THR A 281 3.84 5.63 6.05
C THR A 281 2.62 5.24 5.20
N HIS A 282 1.44 5.52 5.72
CA HIS A 282 0.15 5.34 5.08
C HIS A 282 -0.59 6.70 5.04
N ILE A 283 -1.55 6.84 4.13
CA ILE A 283 -2.38 8.04 4.00
C ILE A 283 -3.85 7.60 4.07
N ILE A 284 -4.74 8.42 4.63
CA ILE A 284 -6.19 8.26 4.49
C ILE A 284 -6.84 9.64 4.33
N CYS A 285 -7.75 9.75 3.36
CA CYS A 285 -8.60 10.92 3.17
C CYS A 285 -10.08 10.51 3.31
N PRO A 286 -10.57 10.28 4.56
CA PRO A 286 -11.83 9.59 4.81
C PRO A 286 -13.07 10.39 4.40
N PHE A 287 -12.93 11.71 4.19
CA PHE A 287 -14.00 12.61 3.78
C PHE A 287 -13.84 13.13 2.34
N TRP A 288 -12.82 12.67 1.61
CA TRP A 288 -12.63 13.08 0.22
C TRP A 288 -13.65 12.41 -0.70
N GLN A 289 -14.20 13.20 -1.62
CA GLN A 289 -15.18 12.80 -2.64
C GLN A 289 -14.88 13.57 -3.94
N PRO A 290 -14.96 12.94 -5.13
CA PRO A 290 -14.69 13.60 -6.40
C PRO A 290 -15.74 14.68 -6.70
N ARG A 291 -15.31 15.94 -6.82
CA ARG A 291 -16.21 17.11 -6.96
C ARG A 291 -16.48 17.52 -8.42
N GLY A 292 -15.92 16.83 -9.41
CA GLY A 292 -16.06 17.16 -10.83
C GLY A 292 -15.41 16.13 -11.76
N ALA A 293 -15.53 16.37 -13.06
CA ALA A 293 -14.93 15.51 -14.09
C ALA A 293 -13.39 15.55 -14.04
N GLY A 294 -12.75 14.40 -14.23
CA GLY A 294 -11.29 14.24 -14.18
C GLY A 294 -10.70 14.11 -12.77
N GLU A 295 -11.51 14.20 -11.70
CA GLU A 295 -11.02 13.98 -10.33
C GLU A 295 -10.58 12.52 -10.08
N ALA A 296 -11.15 11.55 -10.80
CA ALA A 296 -10.67 10.17 -10.79
C ALA A 296 -9.28 10.01 -11.44
N ALA A 297 -9.02 10.76 -12.53
CA ALA A 297 -7.70 10.83 -13.15
C ALA A 297 -6.68 11.52 -12.23
N ARG A 298 -7.04 12.64 -11.59
CA ARG A 298 -6.21 13.29 -10.55
C ARG A 298 -5.90 12.36 -9.37
N PHE A 299 -6.87 11.56 -8.93
CA PHE A 299 -6.59 10.54 -7.92
C PHE A 299 -5.52 9.56 -8.43
N ALA A 300 -5.62 9.09 -9.67
CA ALA A 300 -4.59 8.20 -10.24
C ALA A 300 -3.20 8.88 -10.27
N HIS A 301 -3.11 10.19 -10.53
CA HIS A 301 -1.86 10.95 -10.40
C HIS A 301 -1.32 10.91 -8.97
N ARG A 302 -2.14 11.28 -7.97
CA ARG A 302 -1.77 11.27 -6.55
C ARG A 302 -1.36 9.88 -6.06
N PHE A 303 -2.12 8.85 -6.43
CA PHE A 303 -1.80 7.44 -6.14
C PHE A 303 -0.40 7.08 -6.64
N LEU A 304 -0.08 7.38 -7.90
CA LEU A 304 1.23 7.08 -8.49
C LEU A 304 2.35 7.90 -7.84
N GLN A 305 2.11 9.17 -7.51
CA GLN A 305 3.06 10.02 -6.79
C GLN A 305 3.35 9.47 -5.38
N TYR A 306 2.32 9.05 -4.64
CA TYR A 306 2.46 8.44 -3.31
C TYR A 306 3.16 7.07 -3.36
N GLN A 307 2.88 6.24 -4.38
CA GLN A 307 3.61 4.99 -4.61
C GLN A 307 5.10 5.24 -4.94
N ALA A 308 5.40 6.30 -5.70
CA ALA A 308 6.78 6.73 -5.94
C ALA A 308 7.48 7.29 -4.68
N ALA A 309 6.72 7.89 -3.75
CA ALA A 309 7.17 8.28 -2.42
C ALA A 309 7.11 7.13 -1.38
N HIS A 310 6.97 5.88 -1.83
CA HIS A 310 6.97 4.66 -1.00
C HIS A 310 5.88 4.58 0.09
N ILE A 311 4.75 5.26 -0.11
CA ILE A 311 3.57 5.14 0.75
C ILE A 311 3.02 3.71 0.66
N SER A 312 2.93 3.06 1.81
CA SER A 312 2.68 1.62 1.90
C SER A 312 1.23 1.24 1.64
N ASN A 313 0.27 2.07 2.08
CA ASN A 313 -1.15 1.94 1.72
C ASN A 313 -1.84 3.31 1.70
N ILE A 314 -2.86 3.47 0.86
CA ILE A 314 -3.67 4.70 0.76
C ILE A 314 -5.15 4.36 0.99
N GLY A 315 -5.80 5.03 1.94
CA GLY A 315 -7.20 4.86 2.28
C GLY A 315 -8.12 5.83 1.54
N ILE A 316 -9.13 5.29 0.85
CA ILE A 316 -10.20 6.03 0.17
C ILE A 316 -11.55 5.75 0.85
N ASN A 317 -12.47 6.70 0.85
CA ASN A 317 -13.84 6.48 1.34
C ASN A 317 -14.57 5.46 0.44
N ALA A 318 -15.25 4.45 1.00
CA ALA A 318 -15.92 3.39 0.23
C ALA A 318 -16.95 3.93 -0.79
N ALA A 319 -17.67 5.01 -0.43
CA ALA A 319 -18.68 5.63 -1.28
C ALA A 319 -18.11 6.27 -2.57
N VAL A 320 -16.80 6.53 -2.67
CA VAL A 320 -16.23 6.97 -3.96
C VAL A 320 -16.30 5.88 -5.03
N ILE A 321 -16.50 4.61 -4.64
CA ILE A 321 -16.60 3.45 -5.54
C ILE A 321 -18.07 3.20 -5.90
N ALA A 322 -18.94 3.10 -4.90
CA ALA A 322 -20.38 2.89 -5.04
C ALA A 322 -21.12 3.42 -3.79
N ASP A 323 -22.28 4.07 -3.98
CA ASP A 323 -23.22 4.49 -2.94
C ASP A 323 -24.66 4.14 -3.40
N GLU A 324 -25.63 4.00 -2.49
CA GLU A 324 -27.07 3.80 -2.82
C GLU A 324 -27.41 2.77 -3.94
N MET A 325 -26.53 1.78 -4.17
CA MET A 325 -26.52 0.85 -5.32
C MET A 325 -26.18 1.45 -6.72
N ASP A 326 -25.86 2.75 -6.85
CA ASP A 326 -25.18 3.34 -8.01
C ASP A 326 -23.65 3.16 -7.91
N ILE A 327 -22.99 3.18 -9.07
CA ILE A 327 -21.55 2.98 -9.21
C ILE A 327 -20.89 4.22 -9.78
N LYS A 328 -19.75 4.64 -9.21
CA LYS A 328 -19.09 5.91 -9.51
C LYS A 328 -17.95 5.74 -10.50
N GLU A 329 -17.55 6.85 -11.13
CA GLU A 329 -16.48 6.91 -12.14
C GLU A 329 -15.22 6.15 -11.69
N MET A 330 -14.84 6.36 -10.43
CA MET A 330 -13.71 5.73 -9.75
C MET A 330 -13.68 4.19 -9.86
N MET A 331 -14.84 3.52 -9.91
CA MET A 331 -14.96 2.08 -10.11
C MET A 331 -14.18 1.61 -11.34
N ALA A 332 -14.30 2.35 -12.45
CA ALA A 332 -13.65 2.02 -13.71
C ALA A 332 -12.14 2.29 -13.69
N TYR A 333 -11.71 3.39 -13.06
CA TYR A 333 -10.28 3.74 -12.94
C TYR A 333 -9.54 2.77 -12.02
N LEU A 334 -10.13 2.41 -10.87
CA LEU A 334 -9.52 1.45 -9.95
C LEU A 334 -9.45 0.04 -10.57
N ASN A 335 -10.49 -0.42 -11.28
CA ASN A 335 -10.45 -1.67 -12.03
C ASN A 335 -9.38 -1.61 -13.16
N GLY A 336 -9.33 -0.51 -13.92
CA GLY A 336 -8.34 -0.25 -14.98
C GLY A 336 -6.89 -0.26 -14.49
N LEU A 337 -6.65 0.30 -13.30
CA LEU A 337 -5.38 0.34 -12.57
C LEU A 337 -5.01 -1.03 -11.98
N ALA A 338 -5.96 -1.72 -11.34
CA ALA A 338 -5.77 -3.05 -10.75
C ALA A 338 -5.39 -4.13 -11.78
N LEU A 339 -5.74 -3.96 -13.06
CA LEU A 339 -5.27 -4.83 -14.14
C LEU A 339 -3.76 -4.71 -14.44
N ARG A 340 -3.11 -3.61 -14.03
CA ARG A 340 -1.74 -3.23 -14.46
C ARG A 340 -0.76 -3.05 -13.30
N PHE A 341 -1.21 -2.51 -12.18
CA PHE A 341 -0.37 -2.19 -11.04
C PHE A 341 -0.09 -3.44 -10.19
N ARG A 342 0.80 -4.31 -10.68
CA ARG A 342 1.19 -5.61 -10.09
C ARG A 342 2.08 -5.50 -8.84
N GLY A 343 1.73 -4.60 -7.91
CA GLY A 343 2.58 -4.22 -6.77
C GLY A 343 3.95 -3.70 -7.23
N ASN A 344 3.98 -3.01 -8.37
CA ASN A 344 5.21 -2.69 -9.08
C ASN A 344 6.09 -1.72 -8.25
N ALA A 345 7.32 -2.09 -7.96
CA ALA A 345 8.27 -1.24 -7.24
C ALA A 345 8.70 -0.04 -8.12
N TYR A 346 8.68 1.15 -7.55
CA TYR A 346 9.12 2.38 -8.23
C TYR A 346 10.61 2.32 -8.61
N VAL A 347 10.96 2.87 -9.77
CA VAL A 347 12.32 2.87 -10.35
C VAL A 347 12.90 4.27 -10.47
N GLY A 348 12.05 5.24 -10.81
CA GLY A 348 12.43 6.60 -11.14
C GLY A 348 11.43 7.26 -12.09
N ALA A 349 11.55 8.58 -12.23
CA ALA A 349 10.93 9.30 -13.34
C ALA A 349 11.82 9.22 -14.59
N LEU A 350 11.23 9.39 -15.77
CA LEU A 350 11.97 9.64 -17.02
C LEU A 350 12.18 11.16 -17.25
N PRO A 351 13.13 11.56 -18.13
CA PRO A 351 13.36 12.98 -18.40
C PRO A 351 12.21 13.53 -19.23
N SER A 352 11.45 14.46 -18.66
CA SER A 352 10.29 15.09 -19.28
C SER A 352 10.51 16.59 -19.51
N GLY A 353 9.73 17.16 -20.43
CA GLY A 353 9.59 18.61 -20.56
C GLY A 353 8.75 19.18 -19.41
N GLU A 354 8.78 20.51 -19.25
CA GLU A 354 8.07 21.21 -18.16
C GLU A 354 6.61 20.76 -18.04
N ASN A 355 6.24 20.27 -16.85
CA ASN A 355 4.90 19.85 -16.44
C ASN A 355 4.37 18.51 -17.00
N VAL A 356 5.19 17.65 -17.62
CA VAL A 356 4.81 16.26 -17.91
C VAL A 356 5.38 15.32 -16.85
N GLN A 357 4.56 14.41 -16.33
CA GLN A 357 4.96 13.34 -15.41
C GLN A 357 5.10 12.02 -16.17
N ALA A 358 6.12 11.24 -15.82
CA ALA A 358 6.47 9.98 -16.48
C ALA A 358 7.13 9.02 -15.46
N LEU A 359 6.32 8.40 -14.59
CA LEU A 359 6.81 7.57 -13.48
C LEU A 359 6.90 6.10 -13.88
N LEU A 360 8.07 5.50 -13.70
CA LEU A 360 8.36 4.11 -14.06
C LEU A 360 8.37 3.20 -12.82
N PHE A 361 7.64 2.10 -12.90
CA PHE A 361 7.56 1.05 -11.90
C PHE A 361 7.86 -0.32 -12.55
N ARG A 362 8.23 -1.33 -11.76
CA ARG A 362 8.58 -2.67 -12.28
C ARG A 362 8.22 -3.84 -11.35
N ASN A 363 8.13 -5.03 -11.95
CA ASN A 363 8.18 -6.30 -11.25
C ASN A 363 9.15 -7.24 -12.01
N GLY A 364 10.28 -7.57 -11.37
CA GLY A 364 11.39 -8.27 -12.03
C GLY A 364 11.96 -7.48 -13.21
N ALA A 365 11.71 -7.99 -14.43
CA ALA A 365 12.07 -7.38 -15.72
C ALA A 365 10.86 -6.78 -16.48
N GLU A 366 9.63 -7.03 -16.02
CA GLU A 366 8.42 -6.38 -16.56
C GLU A 366 8.26 -5.00 -15.92
N TRP A 367 7.80 -4.02 -16.70
CA TRP A 367 7.68 -2.65 -16.27
C TRP A 367 6.37 -2.00 -16.71
N PHE A 368 5.99 -0.96 -15.98
CA PHE A 368 4.78 -0.18 -16.10
C PHE A 368 5.18 1.29 -15.98
N LEU A 369 5.01 2.04 -17.06
CA LEU A 369 5.21 3.47 -17.13
C LEU A 369 3.84 4.16 -17.15
N ALA A 370 3.63 5.10 -16.23
CA ALA A 370 2.47 5.99 -16.26
C ALA A 370 2.89 7.39 -16.73
N VAL A 371 2.18 7.93 -17.73
CA VAL A 371 2.46 9.22 -18.37
C VAL A 371 1.23 10.12 -18.29
N TRP A 372 1.37 11.33 -17.76
CA TRP A 372 0.27 12.29 -17.64
C TRP A 372 0.75 13.75 -17.54
N ARG A 373 -0.19 14.68 -17.50
CA ARG A 373 0.02 16.12 -17.32
C ARG A 373 -1.14 16.75 -16.53
N GLU A 374 -0.85 17.54 -15.51
CA GLU A 374 -1.89 18.10 -14.62
C GLU A 374 -2.82 19.13 -15.31
N GLN A 375 -2.34 19.81 -16.36
CA GLN A 375 -3.10 20.80 -17.13
C GLN A 375 -2.67 20.84 -18.62
N GLY A 376 -3.64 20.68 -19.52
CA GLY A 376 -3.44 20.74 -20.97
C GLY A 376 -2.71 19.52 -21.55
N GLU A 377 -2.46 19.56 -22.85
CA GLU A 377 -1.83 18.47 -23.60
C GLU A 377 -0.33 18.74 -23.85
N ALA A 378 0.45 17.66 -23.96
CA ALA A 378 1.85 17.67 -24.33
C ALA A 378 2.24 16.37 -25.05
N THR A 379 3.51 16.23 -25.44
CA THR A 379 4.06 14.99 -25.99
C THR A 379 5.40 14.71 -25.34
N ILE A 380 5.69 13.44 -25.05
CA ILE A 380 6.96 13.00 -24.44
C ILE A 380 7.54 11.80 -25.20
N THR A 381 8.84 11.91 -25.49
CA THR A 381 9.61 10.86 -26.19
C THR A 381 10.12 9.82 -25.19
N ILE A 382 9.48 8.66 -25.14
CA ILE A 382 9.83 7.54 -24.24
C ILE A 382 10.90 6.66 -24.91
N PRO A 383 12.09 6.48 -24.31
CA PRO A 383 13.14 5.62 -24.86
C PRO A 383 12.85 4.14 -24.59
N VAL A 384 12.52 3.36 -25.63
CA VAL A 384 12.07 1.97 -25.54
C VAL A 384 13.01 0.97 -26.26
N ASP A 385 14.22 1.39 -26.65
CA ASP A 385 15.16 0.52 -27.34
C ASP A 385 15.47 -0.77 -26.55
N GLY A 386 15.46 -1.89 -27.25
CA GLY A 386 15.57 -3.25 -26.68
C GLY A 386 14.36 -3.74 -25.88
N ALA A 387 13.28 -2.96 -25.71
CA ALA A 387 12.08 -3.41 -25.00
C ALA A 387 11.18 -4.29 -25.89
N VAL A 388 10.53 -5.27 -25.28
CA VAL A 388 9.64 -6.24 -25.96
C VAL A 388 8.31 -6.39 -25.23
N ARG A 389 7.31 -6.99 -25.91
CA ARG A 389 5.95 -7.21 -25.38
C ARG A 389 5.31 -5.92 -24.84
N MET A 390 5.43 -4.83 -25.60
CA MET A 390 4.88 -3.52 -25.21
C MET A 390 3.39 -3.41 -25.55
N GLU A 391 2.61 -2.89 -24.60
CA GLU A 391 1.19 -2.60 -24.76
C GLU A 391 0.92 -1.18 -24.23
N LEU A 392 0.03 -0.44 -24.89
CA LEU A 392 -0.39 0.90 -24.50
C LEU A 392 -1.88 0.88 -24.15
N SER A 393 -2.27 1.63 -23.12
CA SER A 393 -3.67 1.69 -22.65
C SER A 393 -4.05 3.03 -22.04
N ASP A 394 -5.35 3.32 -22.05
CA ASP A 394 -5.94 4.46 -21.32
C ASP A 394 -6.05 4.19 -19.80
N ALA A 395 -6.49 5.21 -19.06
CA ALA A 395 -6.69 5.14 -17.61
C ALA A 395 -7.67 4.05 -17.16
N LEU A 396 -8.69 3.78 -17.99
CA LEU A 396 -9.72 2.75 -17.78
C LEU A 396 -9.21 1.35 -18.16
N GLY A 397 -8.07 1.25 -18.82
CA GLY A 397 -7.42 0.02 -19.22
C GLY A 397 -7.84 -0.54 -20.58
N ASN A 398 -8.45 0.26 -21.45
CA ASN A 398 -8.69 -0.10 -22.85
C ASN A 398 -7.38 -0.07 -23.64
N ALA A 399 -7.23 -0.97 -24.62
CA ALA A 399 -6.04 -1.00 -25.47
C ALA A 399 -6.01 0.18 -26.44
N VAL A 400 -4.89 0.89 -26.49
CA VAL A 400 -4.62 2.03 -27.38
C VAL A 400 -3.56 1.61 -28.40
N ALA A 401 -3.65 2.10 -29.64
CA ALA A 401 -2.67 1.81 -30.67
C ALA A 401 -1.28 2.36 -30.28
N LEU A 402 -0.29 1.47 -30.19
CA LEU A 402 1.10 1.86 -29.89
C LEU A 402 1.70 2.66 -31.07
N PRO A 403 2.28 3.85 -30.84
CA PRO A 403 2.95 4.63 -31.88
C PRO A 403 4.16 3.92 -32.51
N GLU A 404 4.56 4.35 -33.71
CA GLU A 404 5.72 3.80 -34.41
C GLU A 404 7.03 4.10 -33.66
N ILE A 405 7.87 3.07 -33.48
CA ILE A 405 9.17 3.19 -32.82
C ILE A 405 10.17 3.88 -33.76
N ASN A 406 10.54 5.11 -33.43
CA ASN A 406 11.46 5.94 -34.20
C ASN A 406 12.78 6.11 -33.43
N ASN A 407 13.90 5.69 -34.03
CA ASN A 407 15.25 5.74 -33.43
C ASN A 407 15.34 5.13 -32.01
N GLY A 408 14.58 4.07 -31.72
CA GLY A 408 14.56 3.42 -30.39
C GLY A 408 13.72 4.16 -29.33
N ALA A 409 12.83 5.06 -29.74
CA ALA A 409 11.88 5.75 -28.88
C ALA A 409 10.46 5.77 -29.48
N ILE A 410 9.47 6.07 -28.66
CA ILE A 410 8.08 6.37 -29.09
C ILE A 410 7.64 7.71 -28.51
N ASP A 411 6.89 8.49 -29.28
CA ASP A 411 6.29 9.74 -28.81
C ASP A 411 4.88 9.46 -28.29
N LEU A 412 4.65 9.65 -26.99
CA LEU A 412 3.34 9.49 -26.35
C LEU A 412 2.70 10.87 -26.08
N PRO A 413 1.40 11.06 -26.33
CA PRO A 413 0.68 12.21 -25.83
C PRO A 413 0.52 12.12 -24.30
N ALA A 414 0.56 13.26 -23.62
CA ALA A 414 0.36 13.38 -22.19
C ALA A 414 -0.74 14.42 -21.92
N GLY A 415 -1.83 14.00 -21.27
CA GLY A 415 -2.95 14.87 -20.88
C GLY A 415 -3.37 14.61 -19.44
N ILE A 416 -4.55 15.09 -19.06
CA ILE A 416 -5.12 14.88 -17.71
C ILE A 416 -5.51 13.42 -17.50
N GLU A 417 -5.87 12.68 -18.55
CA GLU A 417 -6.03 11.23 -18.47
C GLU A 417 -4.66 10.54 -18.56
N PRO A 418 -4.25 9.74 -17.57
CA PRO A 418 -2.98 9.03 -17.61
C PRO A 418 -3.00 7.92 -18.67
N LEU A 419 -1.95 7.87 -19.49
CA LEU A 419 -1.67 6.72 -20.34
C LEU A 419 -0.71 5.75 -19.65
N TYR A 420 -0.99 4.46 -19.80
CA TYR A 420 -0.18 3.38 -19.26
C TYR A 420 0.49 2.59 -20.37
N LEU A 421 1.82 2.63 -20.40
CA LEU A 421 2.67 1.82 -21.28
C LEU A 421 3.29 0.70 -20.44
N THR A 422 3.10 -0.55 -20.83
CA THR A 422 3.79 -1.70 -20.25
C THR A 422 4.85 -2.23 -21.20
N GLY A 423 5.78 -3.04 -20.67
CA GLY A 423 6.76 -3.76 -21.48
C GLY A 423 7.68 -4.64 -20.65
N ASN A 424 8.68 -5.23 -21.29
CA ASN A 424 9.70 -6.05 -20.66
C ASN A 424 11.09 -5.72 -21.22
N GLY A 425 12.07 -5.54 -20.32
CA GLY A 425 13.45 -5.21 -20.69
C GLY A 425 13.63 -3.84 -21.34
N GLY A 426 14.72 -3.67 -22.10
CA GLY A 426 15.08 -2.42 -22.76
C GLY A 426 15.73 -1.36 -21.87
N ILE A 427 16.22 -0.29 -22.49
CA ILE A 427 17.04 0.76 -21.83
C ILE A 427 16.27 1.67 -20.86
N ILE A 428 14.93 1.57 -20.84
CA ILE A 428 14.03 2.46 -20.10
C ILE A 428 14.27 2.40 -18.58
N LEU A 429 14.44 1.18 -18.03
CA LEU A 429 14.67 0.93 -16.61
C LEU A 429 15.95 1.60 -16.11
N GLY A 430 17.04 1.42 -16.85
CA GLY A 430 18.34 1.98 -16.51
C GLY A 430 18.36 3.51 -16.62
N LYS A 431 17.71 4.09 -17.64
CA LYS A 431 17.55 5.54 -17.77
C LYS A 431 16.80 6.17 -16.60
N ALA A 432 15.67 5.59 -16.17
CA ALA A 432 14.93 6.08 -15.01
C ALA A 432 15.76 5.97 -13.71
N ALA A 433 16.48 4.86 -13.51
CA ALA A 433 17.33 4.68 -12.34
C ALA A 433 18.54 5.63 -12.31
N LEU A 434 19.10 6.04 -13.46
CA LEU A 434 20.11 7.11 -13.49
C LEU A 434 19.55 8.42 -12.94
N GLN A 435 18.42 8.87 -13.49
CA GLN A 435 17.78 10.10 -13.07
C GLN A 435 17.41 10.05 -11.58
N GLN A 436 16.89 8.92 -11.11
CA GLN A 436 16.60 8.73 -9.69
C GLN A 436 17.87 8.74 -8.82
N ALA A 437 18.99 8.18 -9.29
CA ALA A 437 20.27 8.25 -8.57
C ALA A 437 20.85 9.67 -8.55
N GLU A 438 20.75 10.41 -9.65
CA GLU A 438 21.14 11.83 -9.74
C GLU A 438 20.29 12.69 -8.81
N GLN A 439 18.96 12.50 -8.79
CA GLN A 439 18.04 13.19 -7.87
C GLN A 439 18.30 12.84 -6.40
N THR A 440 18.47 11.56 -6.06
CA THR A 440 18.76 11.14 -4.67
C THR A 440 20.10 11.68 -4.19
N ALA A 441 21.16 11.59 -5.01
CA ALA A 441 22.47 12.17 -4.71
C ALA A 441 22.41 13.71 -4.59
N GLY A 442 21.66 14.37 -5.46
CA GLY A 442 21.36 15.81 -5.39
C GLY A 442 20.68 16.20 -4.08
N SER A 443 19.70 15.41 -3.60
CA SER A 443 19.01 15.68 -2.31
C SER A 443 19.95 15.62 -1.10
N VAL A 444 20.97 14.75 -1.13
CA VAL A 444 21.99 14.65 -0.07
C VAL A 444 22.93 15.87 -0.10
N LEU A 445 23.27 16.36 -1.29
CA LEU A 445 24.16 17.52 -1.47
C LEU A 445 23.44 18.87 -1.27
N ALA A 446 22.13 18.93 -1.48
CA ALA A 446 21.30 20.12 -1.28
C ALA A 446 20.94 20.36 0.19
N SER A 447 20.99 19.33 1.04
CA SER A 447 20.82 19.46 2.49
C SER A 447 22.08 20.09 3.13
N PRO A 448 22.01 21.28 3.76
CA PRO A 448 23.16 21.85 4.46
C PRO A 448 23.58 20.99 5.65
N GLU A 449 22.59 20.49 6.40
CA GLU A 449 22.78 19.61 7.56
C GLU A 449 23.70 18.41 7.23
N LEU A 450 23.44 17.73 6.10
CA LEU A 450 24.24 16.59 5.65
C LEU A 450 25.54 17.02 4.96
N SER A 451 25.50 18.00 4.06
CA SER A 451 26.66 18.37 3.23
C SER A 451 27.77 19.09 4.00
N GLU A 452 27.47 19.75 5.12
CA GLU A 452 28.47 20.39 5.99
C GLU A 452 29.01 19.45 7.08
N GLN A 453 28.20 18.54 7.62
CA GLN A 453 28.59 17.67 8.75
C GLN A 453 29.13 16.30 8.34
N LEU A 454 28.86 15.82 7.12
CA LEU A 454 29.42 14.55 6.65
C LEU A 454 30.92 14.69 6.30
N PRO A 455 31.75 13.65 6.57
CA PRO A 455 33.14 13.60 6.13
C PRO A 455 33.30 13.92 4.63
N GLN A 456 34.21 14.85 4.31
CA GLN A 456 34.34 15.43 2.96
C GLN A 456 34.46 14.40 1.82
N GLY A 457 35.18 13.30 2.03
CA GLY A 457 35.30 12.22 1.03
C GLY A 457 33.97 11.52 0.69
N ILE A 458 33.00 11.51 1.60
CA ILE A 458 31.63 11.02 1.33
C ILE A 458 30.88 12.04 0.46
N VAL A 459 30.99 13.32 0.77
CA VAL A 459 30.37 14.41 -0.01
C VAL A 459 30.95 14.45 -1.44
N GLU A 460 32.26 14.25 -1.59
CA GLU A 460 32.93 14.13 -2.89
C GLU A 460 32.51 12.86 -3.65
N LEU A 461 32.38 11.72 -2.97
CA LEU A 461 31.89 10.47 -3.57
C LEU A 461 30.45 10.63 -4.11
N VAL A 462 29.54 11.19 -3.32
CA VAL A 462 28.15 11.45 -3.72
C VAL A 462 28.11 12.42 -4.91
N ARG A 463 28.94 13.48 -4.89
CA ARG A 463 29.08 14.41 -6.01
C ARG A 463 29.57 13.72 -7.29
N HIS A 464 30.56 12.82 -7.20
CA HIS A 464 31.04 12.06 -8.35
C HIS A 464 30.06 10.99 -8.85
N ILE A 465 29.17 10.48 -7.99
CA ILE A 465 28.05 9.62 -8.40
C ILE A 465 27.03 10.46 -9.17
N MET A 466 26.68 11.66 -8.68
CA MET A 466 25.73 12.57 -9.34
C MET A 466 26.24 13.06 -10.71
N THR A 467 27.53 13.37 -10.86
CA THR A 467 28.06 13.92 -12.13
C THR A 467 28.40 12.87 -13.19
N GLU A 468 28.65 11.62 -12.79
CA GLU A 468 29.05 10.53 -13.70
C GLU A 468 28.52 9.15 -13.24
N PRO A 469 27.21 8.92 -13.17
CA PRO A 469 26.67 7.64 -12.69
C PRO A 469 27.06 6.44 -13.59
N LYS A 470 27.30 6.67 -14.91
CA LYS A 470 27.82 5.66 -15.86
C LYS A 470 29.31 5.76 -16.19
N GLY A 471 30.07 6.67 -15.56
CA GLY A 471 31.50 6.83 -15.87
C GLY A 471 32.33 5.55 -15.61
N ALA A 472 33.52 5.42 -16.18
CA ALA A 472 34.36 4.22 -16.06
C ALA A 472 34.76 3.87 -14.61
N GLY A 473 34.61 4.80 -13.66
CA GLY A 473 34.78 4.57 -12.23
C GLY A 473 33.51 4.13 -11.48
N SER A 474 32.37 3.96 -12.14
CA SER A 474 31.06 3.77 -11.48
C SER A 474 30.99 2.54 -10.55
N ARG A 475 31.40 1.34 -10.97
CA ARG A 475 31.42 0.13 -10.11
C ARG A 475 32.30 0.34 -8.88
N ARG A 476 33.41 1.06 -9.02
CA ARG A 476 34.25 1.45 -7.88
C ARG A 476 33.47 2.39 -6.96
N ARG A 477 32.85 3.46 -7.48
CA ARG A 477 32.05 4.42 -6.69
C ARG A 477 30.89 3.74 -5.97
N PHE A 478 30.22 2.78 -6.60
CA PHE A 478 29.20 1.93 -5.97
C PHE A 478 29.77 1.11 -4.79
N LEU A 479 30.85 0.34 -5.01
CA LEU A 479 31.49 -0.45 -3.94
C LEU A 479 32.14 0.43 -2.84
N GLU A 480 32.50 1.67 -3.16
CA GLU A 480 32.99 2.68 -2.21
C GLU A 480 31.82 3.25 -1.38
N LEU A 481 30.65 3.47 -1.99
CA LEU A 481 29.41 3.89 -1.31
C LEU A 481 28.90 2.83 -0.33
N LEU A 482 28.91 1.55 -0.71
CA LEU A 482 28.50 0.46 0.21
C LEU A 482 29.31 0.47 1.51
N ARG A 483 30.61 0.77 1.42
CA ARG A 483 31.54 0.83 2.57
C ARG A 483 31.30 2.04 3.48
N VAL A 484 30.62 3.08 3.01
CA VAL A 484 30.24 4.24 3.83
C VAL A 484 29.18 3.88 4.87
N LEU A 485 28.30 2.90 4.58
CA LEU A 485 27.16 2.55 5.44
C LEU A 485 27.59 2.07 6.85
N PRO A 486 28.48 1.07 7.02
CA PRO A 486 28.98 0.72 8.35
C PRO A 486 29.93 1.77 8.96
N LEU A 487 30.62 2.56 8.13
CA LEU A 487 31.50 3.64 8.61
C LEU A 487 30.71 4.77 9.30
N LEU A 488 29.52 5.12 8.79
CA LEU A 488 28.62 6.06 9.43
C LEU A 488 27.99 5.48 10.70
N GLU A 489 27.64 4.19 10.70
CA GLU A 489 27.15 3.48 11.90
C GLU A 489 28.23 3.45 12.99
N GLU A 490 29.50 3.17 12.66
CA GLU A 490 30.63 3.26 13.59
C GLU A 490 30.80 4.69 14.14
N GLN A 491 30.77 5.70 13.28
CA GLN A 491 30.95 7.10 13.70
C GLN A 491 29.81 7.58 14.63
N TRP A 492 28.60 7.08 14.43
CA TRP A 492 27.49 7.36 15.34
C TRP A 492 27.66 6.69 16.71
N HIS A 493 27.87 5.37 16.77
CA HIS A 493 28.03 4.67 18.06
C HIS A 493 29.34 5.03 18.77
N ALA A 494 30.33 5.60 18.07
CA ALA A 494 31.53 6.19 18.65
C ALA A 494 31.38 7.68 19.03
N HIS A 495 30.16 8.25 18.99
CA HIS A 495 29.83 9.66 19.30
C HIS A 495 30.63 10.69 18.47
N LYS A 496 31.12 10.32 17.28
CA LYS A 496 31.85 11.20 16.35
C LYS A 496 30.92 11.95 15.39
N LEU A 497 29.74 11.40 15.13
CA LEU A 497 28.70 11.96 14.25
C LEU A 497 27.34 11.87 14.95
N PRO A 498 26.52 12.94 15.02
CA PRO A 498 25.27 12.92 15.77
C PRO A 498 24.19 12.09 15.07
N LYS A 499 23.32 11.45 15.86
CA LYS A 499 22.24 10.54 15.42
C LYS A 499 21.38 11.14 14.29
N HIS A 500 21.03 12.43 14.40
CA HIS A 500 20.17 13.15 13.45
C HIS A 500 20.85 13.48 12.12
N ILE A 501 22.17 13.27 11.99
CA ILE A 501 22.90 13.35 10.70
C ILE A 501 23.23 11.95 10.21
N ALA A 502 23.73 11.09 11.09
CA ALA A 502 24.18 9.75 10.74
C ALA A 502 23.06 8.90 10.13
N VAL A 503 21.87 8.86 10.76
CA VAL A 503 20.79 7.96 10.31
C VAL A 503 20.10 8.46 9.03
N PRO A 504 19.78 9.77 8.83
CA PRO A 504 19.29 10.25 7.53
C PRO A 504 20.30 10.10 6.40
N ALA A 505 21.61 10.26 6.69
CA ALA A 505 22.65 9.97 5.71
C ALA A 505 22.67 8.48 5.34
N ILE A 506 22.69 7.57 6.32
CA ILE A 506 22.64 6.12 6.09
C ILE A 506 21.41 5.74 5.25
N ALA A 507 20.23 6.25 5.57
CA ALA A 507 18.99 6.00 4.83
C ALA A 507 19.07 6.48 3.37
N LYS A 508 19.44 7.75 3.13
CA LYS A 508 19.53 8.30 1.77
C LYS A 508 20.65 7.65 0.94
N LEU A 509 21.77 7.29 1.56
CA LEU A 509 22.88 6.59 0.89
C LEU A 509 22.56 5.11 0.61
N ALA A 510 21.79 4.43 1.47
CA ALA A 510 21.28 3.09 1.20
C ALA A 510 20.25 3.09 0.06
N ALA A 511 19.35 4.09 0.01
CA ALA A 511 18.45 4.28 -1.11
C ALA A 511 19.21 4.53 -2.43
N LEU A 512 20.19 5.44 -2.42
CA LEU A 512 21.07 5.68 -3.57
C LEU A 512 21.80 4.40 -4.03
N ALA A 513 22.33 3.61 -3.08
CA ALA A 513 22.96 2.33 -3.39
C ALA A 513 21.97 1.33 -4.00
N ARG A 514 20.73 1.25 -3.49
CA ARG A 514 19.69 0.37 -4.04
C ARG A 514 19.31 0.76 -5.47
N THR A 515 19.23 2.04 -5.79
CA THR A 515 19.01 2.53 -7.17
C THR A 515 20.19 2.18 -8.08
N LEU A 516 21.43 2.38 -7.61
CA LEU A 516 22.64 2.03 -8.36
C LEU A 516 22.76 0.53 -8.65
N CYS A 517 22.22 -0.36 -7.80
CA CYS A 517 22.16 -1.79 -8.10
C CYS A 517 21.45 -2.08 -9.44
N LEU A 518 20.42 -1.30 -9.80
CA LEU A 518 19.70 -1.45 -11.06
C LEU A 518 20.50 -0.90 -12.27
N VAL A 519 21.29 0.15 -12.05
CA VAL A 519 22.23 0.69 -13.06
C VAL A 519 23.34 -0.33 -13.40
N GLU A 520 23.76 -1.15 -12.44
CA GLU A 520 24.75 -2.20 -12.67
C GLU A 520 24.23 -3.35 -13.58
N GLU A 521 22.93 -3.63 -13.59
CA GLU A 521 22.34 -4.58 -14.57
C GLU A 521 22.45 -4.06 -16.00
N GLU A 522 22.16 -2.77 -16.24
CA GLU A 522 22.23 -2.15 -17.57
C GLU A 522 23.65 -2.18 -18.17
N ARG A 523 24.68 -2.29 -17.31
CA ARG A 523 26.08 -2.39 -17.75
C ARG A 523 26.47 -3.75 -18.29
N GLY A 524 25.74 -4.82 -17.97
CA GLY A 524 26.07 -6.19 -18.39
C GLY A 524 27.37 -6.77 -17.79
N GLU A 525 28.03 -6.07 -16.86
CA GLU A 525 29.29 -6.50 -16.25
C GLU A 525 29.05 -7.34 -14.99
N HIS A 526 29.21 -8.67 -15.10
CA HIS A 526 29.12 -9.57 -13.95
C HIS A 526 30.08 -9.19 -12.81
N PHE A 527 29.66 -9.44 -11.58
CA PHE A 527 30.54 -9.38 -10.42
C PHE A 527 31.55 -10.55 -10.48
N LEU A 528 32.78 -10.31 -10.00
CA LEU A 528 33.82 -11.34 -9.90
C LEU A 528 33.54 -12.34 -8.77
N GLU A 529 32.70 -11.95 -7.81
CA GLU A 529 32.36 -12.71 -6.62
C GLU A 529 30.99 -13.38 -6.79
N PRO A 530 30.82 -14.68 -6.43
CA PRO A 530 29.55 -15.37 -6.52
C PRO A 530 28.48 -14.77 -5.59
N LEU A 531 27.22 -14.82 -6.04
CA LEU A 531 26.05 -14.44 -5.24
C LEU A 531 26.01 -15.19 -3.89
N SER A 532 26.24 -16.51 -3.93
CA SER A 532 26.28 -17.39 -2.76
C SER A 532 27.24 -16.92 -1.67
N ASP A 533 28.36 -16.33 -2.06
CA ASP A 533 29.48 -16.05 -1.16
C ASP A 533 29.23 -14.73 -0.40
N MET A 534 28.63 -13.74 -1.07
CA MET A 534 28.14 -12.51 -0.44
C MET A 534 26.95 -12.80 0.49
N LEU A 535 25.98 -13.61 0.06
CA LEU A 535 24.84 -14.01 0.89
C LEU A 535 25.30 -14.79 2.13
N SER A 536 26.21 -15.75 1.99
CA SER A 536 26.76 -16.53 3.11
C SER A 536 27.46 -15.66 4.17
N ARG A 537 28.15 -14.57 3.77
CA ARG A 537 28.77 -13.63 4.72
C ARG A 537 27.73 -12.73 5.40
N ALA A 538 26.68 -12.32 4.68
CA ALA A 538 25.56 -11.61 5.27
C ALA A 538 24.82 -12.49 6.32
N GLU A 539 24.67 -13.79 6.08
CA GLU A 539 24.15 -14.76 7.06
C GLU A 539 25.10 -14.95 8.27
N GLU A 540 26.41 -15.05 8.04
CA GLU A 540 27.40 -15.16 9.14
C GLU A 540 27.32 -13.93 10.07
N LEU A 541 27.26 -12.72 9.51
CA LEU A 541 27.13 -11.47 10.27
C LEU A 541 25.80 -11.40 11.05
N GLN A 542 24.69 -11.87 10.47
CA GLN A 542 23.43 -12.02 11.21
C GLN A 542 23.54 -13.02 12.36
N SER A 543 24.22 -14.15 12.16
CA SER A 543 24.43 -15.18 13.19
C SER A 543 25.29 -14.66 14.34
N LEU A 544 26.35 -13.90 14.03
CA LEU A 544 27.19 -13.21 15.00
C LEU A 544 26.40 -12.15 15.79
N TYR A 545 25.51 -11.38 15.14
CA TYR A 545 24.61 -10.48 15.86
C TYR A 545 23.66 -11.23 16.81
N LEU A 546 23.00 -12.27 16.33
CA LEU A 546 22.02 -13.04 17.11
C LEU A 546 22.63 -13.82 18.28
N THR A 547 23.92 -14.18 18.20
CA THR A 547 24.64 -14.89 19.27
C THR A 547 25.42 -13.96 20.20
N GLY A 548 25.83 -12.77 19.72
CA GLY A 548 26.56 -11.77 20.51
C GLY A 548 25.69 -10.69 21.17
N SER A 549 24.48 -10.42 20.67
CA SER A 549 23.64 -9.34 21.18
C SER A 549 23.03 -9.67 22.57
N ALA A 550 23.35 -8.83 23.55
CA ALA A 550 22.82 -8.91 24.91
C ALA A 550 22.42 -7.52 25.39
N GLY A 551 21.19 -7.38 25.88
CA GLY A 551 20.66 -6.08 26.33
C GLY A 551 19.13 -6.07 26.43
N THR A 552 18.57 -4.93 26.83
CA THR A 552 17.13 -4.67 26.79
C THR A 552 16.62 -4.66 25.33
N ALA A 553 15.30 -4.70 25.14
CA ALA A 553 14.71 -4.57 23.80
C ALA A 553 15.07 -3.20 23.16
N GLN A 554 14.97 -2.11 23.93
CA GLN A 554 15.34 -0.77 23.47
C GLN A 554 16.82 -0.64 23.07
N ALA A 555 17.73 -1.35 23.73
CA ALA A 555 19.15 -1.38 23.36
C ALA A 555 19.41 -2.13 22.04
N ARG A 556 18.52 -3.08 21.67
CA ARG A 556 18.66 -3.89 20.45
C ARG A 556 17.84 -3.38 19.27
N GLU A 557 16.86 -2.50 19.48
CA GLU A 557 15.96 -1.94 18.46
C GLU A 557 16.66 -1.57 17.14
N ARG A 558 17.82 -0.89 17.20
CA ARG A 558 18.60 -0.53 16.01
C ARG A 558 19.13 -1.74 15.25
N GLY A 559 19.72 -2.71 15.96
CA GLY A 559 20.31 -3.90 15.36
C GLY A 559 19.26 -4.92 14.92
N ASP A 560 18.19 -5.11 15.69
CA ASP A 560 17.03 -5.92 15.31
C ASP A 560 16.34 -5.36 14.04
N TRP A 561 16.33 -4.03 13.86
CA TRP A 561 15.88 -3.41 12.61
C TRP A 561 16.83 -3.65 11.43
N ILE A 562 18.15 -3.41 11.60
CA ILE A 562 19.15 -3.70 10.54
C ILE A 562 19.07 -5.19 10.14
N LEU A 563 18.87 -6.09 11.10
CA LEU A 563 18.70 -7.53 10.88
C LEU A 563 17.48 -7.83 10.00
N GLY A 564 16.38 -7.11 10.18
CA GLY A 564 15.21 -7.18 9.30
C GLY A 564 15.51 -6.69 7.88
N GLU A 565 16.18 -5.54 7.75
CA GLU A 565 16.54 -4.96 6.44
C GLU A 565 17.56 -5.83 5.67
N VAL A 566 18.53 -6.42 6.35
CA VAL A 566 19.48 -7.37 5.74
C VAL A 566 18.76 -8.60 5.18
N ARG A 567 17.77 -9.15 5.90
CA ARG A 567 16.94 -10.25 5.41
C ARG A 567 16.11 -9.85 4.20
N ARG A 568 15.46 -8.68 4.26
CA ARG A 568 14.68 -8.12 3.14
C ARG A 568 15.54 -7.98 1.88
N LEU A 569 16.81 -7.56 2.01
CA LEU A 569 17.76 -7.46 0.90
C LEU A 569 18.23 -8.85 0.39
N ILE A 570 18.38 -9.85 1.26
CA ILE A 570 18.68 -11.24 0.87
C ILE A 570 17.50 -11.85 0.09
N ASP A 571 16.29 -11.74 0.61
CA ASP A 571 15.06 -12.20 -0.06
C ASP A 571 14.87 -11.52 -1.42
N GLU A 572 15.17 -10.21 -1.50
CA GLU A 572 15.16 -9.43 -2.73
C GLU A 572 16.23 -9.88 -3.74
N ALA A 573 17.46 -10.15 -3.29
CA ALA A 573 18.53 -10.67 -4.14
C ALA A 573 18.19 -12.05 -4.72
N GLU A 574 17.65 -12.96 -3.91
CA GLU A 574 17.17 -14.26 -4.39
C GLU A 574 16.01 -14.11 -5.39
N ALA A 575 15.06 -13.20 -5.13
CA ALA A 575 13.94 -12.95 -6.03
C ALA A 575 14.41 -12.41 -7.39
N LEU A 576 15.44 -11.55 -7.40
CA LEU A 576 16.06 -11.02 -8.62
C LEU A 576 16.80 -12.09 -9.41
N GLU A 577 17.51 -13.02 -8.77
CA GLU A 577 18.14 -14.16 -9.46
C GLU A 577 17.07 -15.09 -10.07
N LYS A 578 15.99 -15.38 -9.34
CA LYS A 578 14.84 -16.16 -9.85
C LYS A 578 14.13 -15.46 -11.02
N ALA A 579 14.22 -14.13 -11.10
CA ALA A 579 13.76 -13.31 -12.22
C ALA A 579 14.81 -13.09 -13.34
N ASP A 580 15.90 -13.89 -13.34
CA ASP A 580 17.03 -13.87 -14.28
C ASP A 580 17.93 -12.62 -14.28
N ARG A 581 17.69 -11.66 -13.36
CA ARG A 581 18.40 -10.38 -13.28
C ARG A 581 19.63 -10.47 -12.37
N LYS A 582 20.59 -11.28 -12.83
CA LYS A 582 21.72 -11.79 -12.03
C LYS A 582 22.72 -10.72 -11.57
N ILE A 583 22.85 -9.60 -12.28
CA ILE A 583 23.85 -8.58 -11.94
C ILE A 583 23.28 -7.64 -10.87
N GLU A 584 21.99 -7.28 -10.95
CA GLU A 584 21.30 -6.62 -9.84
C GLU A 584 21.21 -7.54 -8.62
N ALA A 585 20.92 -8.84 -8.78
CA ALA A 585 20.93 -9.78 -7.66
C ALA A 585 22.27 -9.77 -6.90
N ALA A 586 23.40 -9.83 -7.63
CA ALA A 586 24.74 -9.71 -7.06
C ALA A 586 25.00 -8.32 -6.42
N ALA A 587 24.51 -7.23 -7.02
CA ALA A 587 24.65 -5.89 -6.46
C ALA A 587 23.82 -5.70 -5.16
N VAL A 588 22.61 -6.26 -5.10
CA VAL A 588 21.74 -6.22 -3.92
C VAL A 588 22.27 -7.14 -2.81
N ALA A 589 22.86 -8.29 -3.14
CA ALA A 589 23.56 -9.12 -2.15
C ALA A 589 24.81 -8.43 -1.58
N ALA A 590 25.57 -7.69 -2.41
CA ALA A 590 26.65 -6.84 -1.91
C ALA A 590 26.11 -5.75 -0.96
N LEU A 591 24.98 -5.10 -1.29
CA LEU A 591 24.31 -4.15 -0.40
C LEU A 591 23.85 -4.83 0.91
N ALA A 592 23.33 -6.06 0.86
CA ALA A 592 22.95 -6.85 2.03
C ALA A 592 24.15 -7.14 2.95
N GLU A 593 25.30 -7.54 2.38
CA GLU A 593 26.55 -7.78 3.11
C GLU A 593 27.05 -6.49 3.81
N TRP A 594 27.12 -5.38 3.07
CA TRP A 594 27.59 -4.11 3.65
C TRP A 594 26.59 -3.50 4.66
N ARG A 595 25.29 -3.82 4.57
CA ARG A 595 24.32 -3.56 5.65
C ARG A 595 24.47 -4.51 6.83
N ALA A 596 24.83 -5.77 6.60
CA ALA A 596 25.11 -6.73 7.68
C ALA A 596 26.35 -6.32 8.48
N HIS A 597 27.33 -5.64 7.87
CA HIS A 597 28.44 -5.03 8.61
C HIS A 597 27.99 -3.94 9.61
N CYS A 598 26.88 -3.24 9.38
CA CYS A 598 26.33 -2.28 10.37
C CYS A 598 25.92 -2.99 11.68
N LEU A 599 25.54 -4.28 11.64
CA LEU A 599 25.19 -5.06 12.85
C LEU A 599 26.35 -5.13 13.85
N VAL A 600 27.59 -5.19 13.37
CA VAL A 600 28.80 -5.28 14.22
C VAL A 600 28.91 -4.06 15.12
N HIS A 601 28.57 -2.88 14.60
CA HIS A 601 28.57 -1.62 15.35
C HIS A 601 27.29 -1.47 16.19
N ALA A 602 26.14 -1.93 15.69
CA ALA A 602 24.88 -1.91 16.43
C ALA A 602 24.86 -2.84 17.68
N THR A 603 25.76 -3.83 17.80
CA THR A 603 25.94 -4.57 19.08
C THR A 603 26.65 -3.73 20.16
N GLN A 604 27.28 -2.62 19.78
CA GLN A 604 28.07 -1.74 20.66
C GLN A 604 27.33 -0.44 21.01
N ALA A 605 26.07 -0.31 20.57
CA ALA A 605 25.23 0.85 20.84
C ALA A 605 24.94 0.99 22.35
N ASP A 606 25.36 2.12 22.94
CA ASP A 606 25.09 2.43 24.34
C ASP A 606 23.56 2.63 24.54
N PRO A 607 22.92 2.03 25.56
CA PRO A 607 21.46 2.06 25.73
C PRO A 607 20.93 3.48 26.02
N LEU A 608 20.66 4.22 24.94
CA LEU A 608 20.03 5.55 24.82
C LEU A 608 19.96 6.36 26.14
N ARG A 609 21.10 6.96 26.50
CA ARG A 609 21.22 7.73 27.74
C ARG A 609 21.93 9.07 27.57
N GLU A 610 21.36 9.95 26.76
CA GLU A 610 21.74 11.36 26.77
C GLU A 610 20.55 12.29 26.54
N ALA A 611 20.77 13.59 26.76
CA ALA A 611 19.71 14.55 27.08
C ALA A 611 18.70 14.80 25.92
N ALA A 612 17.49 15.21 26.29
CA ALA A 612 16.52 15.75 25.35
C ALA A 612 17.12 16.97 24.64
N PHE A 613 17.36 16.84 23.34
CA PHE A 613 17.79 17.91 22.47
C PHE A 613 16.58 18.35 21.63
N GLU A 614 16.32 19.65 21.58
CA GLU A 614 15.27 20.18 20.71
C GLU A 614 15.77 20.12 19.26
N VAL A 615 15.25 19.16 18.50
CA VAL A 615 15.33 19.19 17.04
C VAL A 615 14.50 20.40 16.59
N PRO A 616 15.04 21.33 15.77
CA PRO A 616 14.24 22.44 15.28
C PRO A 616 13.02 21.89 14.51
N PRO A 617 11.83 22.48 14.69
CA PRO A 617 10.62 21.98 14.04
C PRO A 617 10.79 21.96 12.52
N LEU A 618 10.13 21.00 11.86
CA LEU A 618 10.13 20.96 10.39
C LEU A 618 9.39 22.19 9.87
N VAL A 619 10.16 23.15 9.36
CA VAL A 619 9.65 24.22 8.51
C VAL A 619 9.23 23.57 7.20
N LEU A 620 7.95 23.22 7.10
CA LEU A 620 7.31 22.96 5.81
C LEU A 620 7.46 24.25 4.97
N PRO A 621 7.86 24.17 3.69
CA PRO A 621 7.87 25.35 2.83
C PRO A 621 6.44 25.89 2.73
N THR A 622 6.24 27.17 3.06
CA THR A 622 4.92 27.78 2.93
C THR A 622 4.59 27.96 1.44
N PRO A 623 3.30 28.11 1.07
CA PRO A 623 2.92 28.43 -0.31
C PRO A 623 3.53 29.75 -0.84
N GLU A 624 4.16 30.55 0.01
CA GLU A 624 4.76 31.85 -0.33
C GLU A 624 6.14 31.74 -1.01
N ASP A 625 6.83 30.59 -0.91
CA ASP A 625 8.01 30.30 -1.72
C ASP A 625 7.68 30.14 -3.24
N ALA A 626 6.38 30.11 -3.59
CA ALA A 626 5.88 29.98 -4.96
C ALA A 626 5.39 31.33 -5.57
N ILE A 627 6.35 32.22 -5.85
CA ILE A 627 6.24 33.42 -6.71
C ILE A 627 5.41 34.59 -6.13
N GLU A 628 6.04 35.78 -6.08
CA GLU A 628 5.46 37.03 -5.57
C GLU A 628 4.15 37.47 -6.27
N ILE A 629 3.03 37.48 -5.56
CA ILE A 629 1.89 38.38 -5.82
C ILE A 629 1.38 38.95 -4.48
N HIS A 630 1.42 40.28 -4.32
CA HIS A 630 1.13 40.96 -3.06
C HIS A 630 -0.34 40.90 -2.60
N ALA A 631 -0.55 40.63 -1.31
CA ALA A 631 -1.42 41.42 -0.42
C ALA A 631 -0.96 41.29 1.04
N GLN A 632 -1.21 42.29 1.90
CA GLN A 632 -0.83 42.31 3.32
C GLN A 632 -2.05 42.19 4.26
N PRO A 633 -1.85 41.82 5.55
CA PRO A 633 -2.90 41.25 6.41
C PRO A 633 -3.59 42.26 7.35
N GLU A 634 -4.53 41.77 8.16
CA GLU A 634 -5.04 42.43 9.38
C GLU A 634 -5.08 41.42 10.56
N GLU A 635 -4.94 41.90 11.80
CA GLU A 635 -4.58 41.10 12.98
C GLU A 635 -5.75 40.89 13.97
N ALA A 636 -5.77 39.77 14.72
CA ALA A 636 -6.53 39.65 15.99
C ALA A 636 -6.08 38.50 16.92
N GLU A 637 -5.20 38.84 17.86
CA GLU A 637 -5.01 38.24 19.20
C GLU A 637 -6.32 38.06 20.03
N THR A 638 -6.45 37.30 21.12
CA THR A 638 -5.91 36.00 21.66
C THR A 638 -6.79 35.59 22.88
N GLN A 639 -6.58 34.39 23.47
CA GLN A 639 -6.83 34.03 24.89
C GLN A 639 -8.31 33.84 25.37
N ALA A 640 -8.64 32.99 26.37
CA ALA A 640 -7.96 31.84 27.01
C ALA A 640 -8.92 31.11 28.01
N GLN A 641 -8.38 30.08 28.71
CA GLN A 641 -8.48 29.80 30.16
C GLN A 641 -9.33 28.63 30.76
N HIS A 642 -8.70 27.93 31.73
CA HIS A 642 -9.19 27.06 32.83
C HIS A 642 -9.74 25.65 32.49
N GLN A 643 -9.19 24.52 33.01
CA GLN A 643 -9.07 23.95 34.40
C GLN A 643 -10.32 23.15 34.84
N ASP A 644 -10.27 22.02 35.57
CA ASP A 644 -9.14 21.23 36.17
C ASP A 644 -9.57 19.76 36.52
N ASP A 645 -8.67 18.99 37.15
CA ASP A 645 -8.88 17.85 38.10
C ASP A 645 -9.34 16.42 37.63
N LYS A 646 -8.42 15.44 37.76
CA LYS A 646 -8.46 14.23 38.65
C LYS A 646 -9.56 13.13 38.56
N GLU A 647 -9.33 11.85 38.92
CA GLU A 647 -8.11 11.02 39.12
C GLU A 647 -8.50 9.50 39.17
N LYS A 648 -7.60 8.59 38.74
CA LYS A 648 -7.35 7.18 39.18
C LYS A 648 -8.48 6.16 39.50
N THR A 649 -8.27 4.88 39.13
CA THR A 649 -8.18 3.68 40.05
C THR A 649 -7.57 2.46 39.31
N GLU A 650 -7.00 1.48 40.03
CA GLU A 650 -6.42 0.18 39.56
C GLU A 650 -7.39 -1.03 39.86
N GLU A 651 -7.21 -2.35 39.58
CA GLU A 651 -6.08 -3.24 39.16
C GLU A 651 -6.61 -4.65 38.70
N THR A 652 -5.73 -5.59 38.28
CA THR A 652 -5.77 -7.10 38.45
C THR A 652 -6.51 -8.14 37.53
N THR A 653 -5.71 -8.95 36.79
CA THR A 653 -5.52 -10.46 36.75
C THR A 653 -6.54 -11.55 36.27
N ASP A 654 -6.10 -12.32 35.24
CA ASP A 654 -5.88 -13.81 35.12
C ASP A 654 -6.94 -14.96 35.02
N ALA A 655 -6.54 -15.98 34.22
CA ALA A 655 -6.78 -17.48 34.27
C ALA A 655 -8.15 -18.11 33.85
N ALA A 656 -8.28 -19.38 33.38
CA ALA A 656 -7.36 -20.39 32.75
C ALA A 656 -8.11 -21.70 32.26
N GLU A 657 -7.44 -22.55 31.44
CA GLU A 657 -7.71 -24.02 31.13
C GLU A 657 -9.06 -24.43 30.45
N ASN A 658 -9.30 -25.60 29.81
CA ASN A 658 -8.55 -26.79 29.29
C ASN A 658 -9.29 -27.31 27.99
N THR A 659 -9.31 -28.51 27.35
CA THR A 659 -8.92 -29.95 27.58
C THR A 659 -8.65 -30.69 26.23
N ALA A 660 -8.71 -32.04 26.11
CA ALA A 660 -8.28 -32.83 24.92
C ALA A 660 -9.04 -34.18 24.69
N ASN A 661 -8.68 -34.97 23.64
CA ASN A 661 -9.04 -36.40 23.46
C ASN A 661 -8.08 -37.19 22.50
N GLU A 662 -8.08 -38.54 22.50
CA GLU A 662 -7.08 -39.43 21.85
C GLU A 662 -7.66 -40.59 20.99
N THR A 663 -6.82 -41.29 20.17
CA THR A 663 -6.42 -42.72 20.39
C THR A 663 -5.71 -43.42 19.20
N THR A 664 -4.60 -44.14 19.48
CA THR A 664 -4.32 -45.58 19.15
C THR A 664 -2.83 -45.95 19.40
N ASP A 665 -2.55 -47.22 19.71
CA ASP A 665 -1.27 -47.70 20.28
C ASP A 665 -0.46 -48.64 19.36
N GLY A 666 0.86 -48.53 19.48
CA GLY A 666 1.87 -49.42 18.89
C GLY A 666 3.12 -49.54 19.78
N LYS A 667 2.94 -49.81 21.09
CA LYS A 667 3.96 -50.00 22.15
C LYS A 667 5.24 -49.17 22.01
N SER A 668 5.08 -47.87 21.78
CA SER A 668 6.13 -46.89 21.98
C SER A 668 6.26 -46.55 23.46
N LYS A 669 7.49 -46.45 23.97
CA LYS A 669 7.72 -45.83 25.28
C LYS A 669 7.53 -44.32 25.14
N GLU A 670 6.46 -43.80 25.72
CA GLU A 670 6.23 -42.36 25.75
C GLU A 670 7.08 -41.68 26.83
N ILE A 671 7.69 -40.55 26.46
CA ILE A 671 8.58 -39.75 27.30
C ILE A 671 8.19 -38.28 27.13
N THR A 672 7.79 -37.61 28.21
CA THR A 672 7.57 -36.17 28.20
C THR A 672 8.90 -35.44 28.25
N HIS A 673 9.24 -34.72 27.19
CA HIS A 673 10.34 -33.75 27.17
C HIS A 673 9.84 -32.37 27.61
N ILE A 674 10.55 -31.69 28.51
CA ILE A 674 10.26 -30.30 28.88
C ILE A 674 11.29 -29.42 28.16
N VAL A 675 10.82 -28.60 27.23
CA VAL A 675 11.65 -27.71 26.38
C VAL A 675 12.48 -26.76 27.24
N LYS A 676 13.78 -26.69 26.98
CA LYS A 676 14.71 -25.72 27.58
C LYS A 676 15.19 -24.72 26.54
N SER A 677 15.87 -23.66 26.99
CA SER A 677 16.50 -22.71 26.07
C SER A 677 17.48 -23.46 25.14
N GLY A 678 17.35 -23.24 23.83
CA GLY A 678 18.14 -23.91 22.79
C GLY A 678 17.60 -25.26 22.30
N ASP A 679 16.55 -25.84 22.90
CA ASP A 679 15.88 -27.02 22.33
C ASP A 679 14.99 -26.62 21.13
N SER A 680 15.19 -27.26 19.98
CA SER A 680 14.37 -27.08 18.75
C SER A 680 13.69 -28.40 18.36
N PRO A 681 12.64 -28.42 17.49
CA PRO A 681 11.97 -29.66 17.12
C PRO A 681 12.93 -30.70 16.52
N TYR A 682 13.84 -30.27 15.66
CA TYR A 682 14.91 -31.10 15.10
C TYR A 682 15.93 -31.53 16.16
N GLY A 683 16.33 -30.62 17.06
CA GLY A 683 17.24 -30.93 18.16
C GLY A 683 16.68 -32.00 19.10
N ILE A 684 15.41 -31.90 19.48
CA ILE A 684 14.71 -32.86 20.34
C ILE A 684 14.53 -34.20 19.60
N ALA A 685 14.01 -34.19 18.37
CA ALA A 685 13.82 -35.43 17.59
C ALA A 685 15.13 -36.21 17.44
N LYS A 686 16.23 -35.52 17.11
CA LYS A 686 17.59 -36.08 17.03
C LYS A 686 18.12 -36.60 18.37
N LYS A 687 17.88 -35.87 19.47
CA LYS A 687 18.27 -36.21 20.85
C LYS A 687 17.60 -37.47 21.40
N TYR A 688 16.41 -37.82 20.90
CA TYR A 688 15.70 -39.06 21.23
C TYR A 688 15.69 -40.10 20.10
N ASN A 689 16.42 -39.85 19.01
CA ASN A 689 16.53 -40.74 17.84
C ASN A 689 15.16 -41.14 17.23
N VAL A 690 14.28 -40.15 17.04
CA VAL A 690 12.96 -40.32 16.38
C VAL A 690 12.90 -39.46 15.10
N PRO A 691 12.10 -39.85 14.08
CA PRO A 691 11.90 -39.03 12.89
C PRO A 691 11.29 -37.66 13.23
N LEU A 692 11.80 -36.59 12.61
CA LEU A 692 11.30 -35.24 12.87
C LEU A 692 9.81 -35.10 12.49
N ASP A 693 9.41 -35.61 11.33
CA ASP A 693 8.01 -35.47 10.87
C ASP A 693 7.02 -36.21 11.79
N ASP A 694 7.42 -37.31 12.43
CA ASP A 694 6.57 -38.02 13.38
C ASP A 694 6.58 -37.37 14.77
N PHE A 695 7.74 -36.88 15.22
CA PHE A 695 7.82 -36.03 16.43
C PHE A 695 6.97 -34.77 16.31
N MET A 696 6.94 -34.13 15.13
CA MET A 696 6.06 -32.98 14.87
C MET A 696 4.58 -33.37 14.94
N LYS A 697 4.18 -34.49 14.30
CA LYS A 697 2.79 -35.01 14.36
C LYS A 697 2.33 -35.30 15.79
N TRP A 698 3.14 -35.95 16.63
CA TRP A 698 2.77 -36.27 18.02
C TRP A 698 2.53 -35.03 18.90
N ASN A 699 2.96 -33.86 18.45
CA ASN A 699 2.90 -32.59 19.18
C ASN A 699 2.08 -31.51 18.45
N ASN A 700 1.39 -31.86 17.36
CA ASN A 700 0.68 -30.93 16.47
C ASN A 700 1.54 -29.74 16.00
N LEU A 701 2.85 -29.98 15.81
CA LEU A 701 3.80 -28.98 15.30
C LEU A 701 3.85 -29.02 13.77
N ASN A 702 4.15 -27.87 13.17
CA ASN A 702 4.48 -27.71 11.76
C ASN A 702 5.79 -26.93 11.60
N ARG A 703 6.26 -26.72 10.37
CA ARG A 703 7.56 -26.06 10.09
C ARG A 703 7.64 -24.58 10.54
N LYS A 704 6.52 -23.93 10.85
CA LYS A 704 6.46 -22.58 11.43
C LYS A 704 6.24 -22.59 12.97
N SER A 705 6.06 -23.74 13.60
CA SER A 705 5.76 -23.84 15.04
C SER A 705 6.98 -23.53 15.92
N ILE A 706 6.92 -22.43 16.66
CA ILE A 706 7.93 -22.02 17.64
C ILE A 706 7.69 -22.78 18.96
N LEU A 707 8.74 -23.41 19.49
CA LEU A 707 8.69 -24.05 20.82
C LEU A 707 8.82 -23.02 21.94
N ARG A 708 7.99 -23.12 22.98
CA ARG A 708 8.07 -22.27 24.17
C ARG A 708 8.86 -22.97 25.27
N ILE A 709 9.75 -22.26 25.98
CA ILE A 709 10.48 -22.82 27.12
C ILE A 709 9.47 -23.25 28.20
N GLY A 710 9.64 -24.45 28.76
CA GLY A 710 8.70 -25.08 29.69
C GLY A 710 7.56 -25.87 29.03
N GLN A 711 7.39 -25.77 27.69
CA GLN A 711 6.43 -26.60 26.96
C GLN A 711 6.74 -28.09 27.14
N LYS A 712 5.70 -28.87 27.43
CA LYS A 712 5.77 -30.34 27.50
C LYS A 712 5.52 -30.90 26.10
N LEU A 713 6.47 -31.68 25.60
CA LEU A 713 6.40 -32.34 24.30
C LEU A 713 6.46 -33.85 24.47
N ILE A 714 5.63 -34.56 23.71
CA ILE A 714 5.50 -36.00 23.69
C ILE A 714 6.55 -36.59 22.74
N VAL A 715 7.38 -37.50 23.26
CA VAL A 715 8.33 -38.29 22.46
C VAL A 715 7.94 -39.76 22.57
N ARG A 716 7.56 -40.40 21.46
CA ARG A 716 7.24 -41.84 21.40
C ARG A 716 8.43 -42.61 20.82
N THR A 717 9.32 -43.09 21.69
CA THR A 717 10.45 -43.93 21.24
C THR A 717 9.98 -45.38 21.02
N PRO A 718 10.32 -46.05 19.91
CA PRO A 718 10.18 -47.51 19.82
C PRO A 718 11.04 -48.20 20.90
N GLN A 719 10.67 -49.42 21.29
CA GLN A 719 11.48 -50.27 22.19
C GLN A 719 12.62 -50.98 21.45
#